data_AF-A0A955ANE0-F1
#
_entry.id   AF-A0A955ANE0-F1
#
_cell.length_a   1.000
_cell.length_b   1.000
_cell.length_c   1.000
_cell.angle_alpha   90.00
_cell.angle_beta   90.00
_cell.angle_gamma   90.00
#
_symmetry.space_group_name_H-M   'P 1'
#
loop_
_entity.id
_entity.type
_entity.pdbx_description
1 polymer ?
#
loop_
_entity_poly.entity_id
_entity_poly.type
_entity_poly.pdbx_seq_one_letter_code
_entity_poly.pdbx_strand_id
1 'polypeptide(L)'
;MDTASRVLLWLLMLAAVGVAGCGGCRKEEENLTREEIERRQREREQAIELQDPVTLPADVDRKILTVKPGHWHETKQVIKSNREDLQVVVTADVALGMDPVELPGTDITNEYTRRTALPKGQEKAIDLQCYMPQIGSTENDPNLLPSQTRSLSLRSRLLSWPLLTPLIPQRFIPCKKLNPNEFLLTVIGPEALGYEHLTTNNAVFWSIDGFVMGDQRIRSYDVSLIKPIDNKYAIPHSMLTMTAMAVLVWDDVNPDDLSSDQQQAIVDWIHWGGQLIVNGPSSWNRLQQSFLTPYLPISAATALELGQDNFGEISSTWATQDLSDAKSNGGLEITGSAISGISMQLAADGQWLPRSGQLVAEKQLGRGRVVVTAFPMRDPRITNWKYYGSFFSTGLLRRPPREIVQVEDGKSQKWFGPLRGLEYDPRLHSNFRILTRDLRLGTADNSSLAPNSNTSPELAINSSDKVEQEALLWNSNGAAWNAHSAIAMRVAEALRGAAGIEMPKRSTLLWLLGGYLVCLVPVNWLVFKIIGRLEWAWLAAPMLAIIGVVVVTKVARLDIGFARRGTEIAVLEIQGSHPRAHLTSYMALYTSLRTNYSIDLPEDGSAVLPLGSVDRTQRRTMSNVQTMRTNYGSTDGVRLEPMTVLSNTTELLHAEQMVDLPGGLEYHTEP
;
A
#
# COMPACT_ATOMS: atom_id res chain seq x y z
N MET A 1 -33.99 -8.15 72.68
CA MET A 1 -32.99 -8.62 71.68
C MET A 1 -32.41 -7.40 71.02
N ASP A 2 -31.15 -7.14 71.33
CA ASP A 2 -30.44 -5.87 71.11
C ASP A 2 -30.24 -5.49 69.65
N THR A 3 -30.10 -4.18 69.44
CA THR A 3 -29.74 -3.53 68.17
C THR A 3 -28.49 -4.14 67.53
N ALA A 4 -27.56 -4.67 68.33
CA ALA A 4 -26.40 -5.42 67.85
C ALA A 4 -26.76 -6.71 67.06
N SER A 5 -27.84 -7.39 67.44
CA SER A 5 -28.29 -8.62 66.78
C SER A 5 -28.95 -8.33 65.42
N ARG A 6 -29.62 -7.18 65.28
CA ARG A 6 -30.21 -6.74 64.01
C ARG A 6 -29.15 -6.29 63.01
N VAL A 7 -28.10 -5.61 63.46
CA VAL A 7 -26.97 -5.20 62.59
C VAL A 7 -26.18 -6.42 62.11
N LEU A 8 -26.00 -7.43 62.96
CA LEU A 8 -25.35 -8.69 62.57
C LEU A 8 -26.16 -9.49 61.53
N LEU A 9 -27.49 -9.50 61.65
CA LEU A 9 -28.38 -10.16 60.69
C LEU A 9 -28.38 -9.44 59.33
N TRP A 10 -28.33 -8.10 59.33
CA TRP A 10 -28.22 -7.29 58.11
C TRP A 10 -26.85 -7.45 57.44
N LEU A 11 -25.76 -7.53 58.21
CA LEU A 11 -24.42 -7.81 57.70
C LEU A 11 -24.30 -9.23 57.13
N LEU A 12 -24.96 -10.22 57.73
CA LEU A 12 -25.00 -11.60 57.21
C LEU A 12 -25.86 -11.72 55.94
N MET A 13 -26.96 -10.97 55.82
CA MET A 13 -27.72 -10.91 54.56
C MET A 13 -26.97 -10.17 53.45
N LEU A 14 -26.26 -9.08 53.76
CA LEU A 14 -25.40 -8.37 52.80
C LEU A 14 -24.20 -9.23 52.36
N ALA A 15 -23.64 -10.04 53.26
CA ALA A 15 -22.60 -11.01 52.91
C ALA A 15 -23.13 -12.16 52.05
N ALA A 16 -24.38 -12.59 52.22
CA ALA A 16 -25.00 -13.61 51.38
C ALA A 16 -25.34 -13.10 49.96
N VAL A 17 -25.65 -11.81 49.80
CA VAL A 17 -25.90 -11.19 48.48
C VAL A 17 -24.59 -10.85 47.75
N GLY A 18 -23.48 -10.62 48.47
CA GLY A 18 -22.17 -10.35 47.89
C GLY A 18 -21.41 -11.56 47.31
N VAL A 19 -21.92 -12.78 47.49
CA VAL A 19 -21.24 -14.04 47.05
C VAL A 19 -21.95 -14.73 45.88
N ALA A 20 -23.05 -14.17 45.36
CA ALA A 20 -23.68 -14.63 44.12
C ALA A 20 -23.01 -14.06 42.84
N GLY A 21 -21.72 -13.75 42.91
CA GLY A 21 -20.90 -13.36 41.76
C GLY A 21 -20.27 -14.58 41.10
N CYS A 22 -20.84 -15.04 39.98
CA CYS A 22 -20.20 -15.87 38.93
C CYS A 22 -19.13 -16.88 39.37
N GLY A 23 -19.44 -17.76 40.33
CA GLY A 23 -18.60 -18.92 40.67
C GLY A 23 -18.95 -20.21 39.92
N GLY A 24 -19.97 -20.18 39.06
CA GLY A 24 -20.54 -21.38 38.42
C GLY A 24 -19.68 -21.99 37.32
N CYS A 25 -18.88 -21.21 36.60
CA CYS A 25 -18.11 -21.71 35.45
C CYS A 25 -16.70 -22.23 35.79
N ARG A 26 -16.21 -22.04 37.04
CA ARG A 26 -14.85 -22.44 37.42
C ARG A 26 -14.76 -23.81 38.11
N LYS A 27 -15.87 -24.32 38.64
CA LYS A 27 -15.91 -25.62 39.35
C LYS A 27 -15.96 -26.85 38.44
N GLU A 28 -16.33 -26.70 37.17
CA GLU A 28 -16.33 -27.84 36.22
C GLU A 28 -14.93 -28.19 35.73
N GLU A 29 -13.97 -27.26 35.70
CA GLU A 29 -12.63 -27.53 35.18
C GLU A 29 -11.69 -28.21 36.19
N GLU A 30 -11.94 -28.08 37.50
CA GLU A 30 -11.11 -28.67 38.56
C GLU A 30 -11.29 -30.20 38.73
N ASN A 31 -12.35 -30.79 38.17
CA ASN A 31 -12.67 -32.23 38.31
C ASN A 31 -12.52 -33.03 37.00
N LEU A 32 -12.03 -32.42 35.92
CA LEU A 32 -11.85 -33.13 34.65
C LEU A 32 -10.57 -33.97 34.67
N THR A 33 -10.68 -35.20 34.23
CA THR A 33 -9.50 -36.03 33.98
C THR A 33 -8.65 -35.42 32.85
N ARG A 34 -7.34 -35.66 32.86
CA ARG A 34 -6.41 -35.16 31.82
C ARG A 34 -6.87 -35.54 30.40
N GLU A 35 -7.44 -36.74 30.24
CA GLU A 35 -8.03 -37.21 28.97
C GLU A 35 -9.27 -36.42 28.54
N GLU A 36 -10.14 -36.01 29.48
CA GLU A 36 -11.31 -35.18 29.16
C GLU A 36 -10.94 -33.74 28.80
N ILE A 37 -9.89 -33.19 29.43
CA ILE A 37 -9.34 -31.88 29.06
C ILE A 37 -8.76 -31.96 27.65
N GLU A 38 -7.95 -32.98 27.35
CA GLU A 38 -7.38 -33.18 26.02
C GLU A 38 -8.47 -33.44 24.96
N ARG A 39 -9.52 -34.19 25.28
CA ARG A 39 -10.67 -34.40 24.39
C ARG A 39 -11.42 -33.10 24.11
N ARG A 40 -11.74 -32.31 25.14
CA ARG A 40 -12.40 -31.00 24.99
C ARG A 40 -11.53 -30.00 24.24
N GLN A 41 -10.21 -30.03 24.43
CA GLN A 41 -9.26 -29.22 23.67
C GLN A 41 -9.26 -29.61 22.19
N ARG A 42 -9.17 -30.91 21.86
CA ARG A 42 -9.27 -31.39 20.47
C ARG A 42 -10.61 -31.05 19.85
N GLU A 43 -11.72 -31.21 20.57
CA GLU A 43 -13.07 -30.82 20.11
C GLU A 43 -13.17 -29.31 19.86
N ARG A 44 -12.52 -28.46 20.66
CA ARG A 44 -12.43 -27.01 20.44
C ARG A 44 -11.56 -26.66 19.24
N GLU A 45 -10.40 -27.30 19.09
CA GLU A 45 -9.50 -27.11 17.96
C GLU A 45 -10.12 -27.55 16.63
N GLN A 46 -10.91 -28.62 16.64
CA GLN A 46 -11.66 -29.10 15.48
C GLN A 46 -12.94 -28.31 15.21
N ALA A 47 -13.40 -27.47 16.15
CA ALA A 47 -14.63 -26.69 15.97
C ALA A 47 -14.48 -25.62 14.88
N ILE A 48 -13.28 -25.07 14.71
CA ILE A 48 -12.98 -24.03 13.73
C ILE A 48 -11.68 -24.38 13.00
N GLU A 49 -11.79 -24.60 11.68
CA GLU A 49 -10.63 -24.73 10.81
C GLU A 49 -10.26 -23.33 10.29
N LEU A 50 -9.03 -22.91 10.57
CA LEU A 50 -8.49 -21.62 10.17
C LEU A 50 -7.19 -21.81 9.39
N GLN A 51 -7.18 -21.37 8.13
CA GLN A 51 -5.97 -21.25 7.34
C GLN A 51 -5.25 -19.94 7.67
N ASP A 52 -3.93 -19.92 7.52
CA ASP A 52 -3.18 -18.67 7.66
C ASP A 52 -3.58 -17.69 6.55
N PRO A 53 -3.69 -16.38 6.86
CA PRO A 53 -3.92 -15.38 5.83
C PRO A 53 -2.74 -15.38 4.84
N VAL A 54 -3.07 -15.18 3.57
CA VAL A 54 -2.10 -14.99 2.48
C VAL A 54 -2.31 -13.62 1.85
N THR A 55 -1.25 -12.99 1.34
CA THR A 55 -1.35 -11.77 0.53
C THR A 55 -1.60 -12.11 -0.93
N LEU A 56 -2.52 -11.39 -1.57
CA LEU A 56 -2.76 -11.49 -3.00
C LEU A 56 -1.79 -10.58 -3.76
N PRO A 57 -1.23 -11.00 -4.89
CA PRO A 57 -1.39 -12.30 -5.55
C PRO A 57 -0.73 -13.47 -4.78
N ALA A 58 -1.49 -14.55 -4.54
CA ALA A 58 -1.06 -15.68 -3.69
C ALA A 58 -0.67 -16.92 -4.49
N ASP A 59 0.54 -17.42 -4.24
CA ASP A 59 1.06 -18.69 -4.73
C ASP A 59 0.74 -19.79 -3.72
N VAL A 60 -0.01 -20.80 -4.15
CA VAL A 60 -0.52 -21.90 -3.31
C VAL A 60 0.60 -22.74 -2.71
N ASP A 61 1.71 -22.86 -3.42
CA ASP A 61 2.83 -23.71 -3.01
C ASP A 61 3.78 -22.95 -2.05
N ARG A 62 3.65 -21.61 -2.00
CA ARG A 62 4.47 -20.74 -1.15
C ARG A 62 3.71 -20.28 0.10
N LYS A 63 4.14 -20.78 1.27
CA LYS A 63 3.57 -20.42 2.58
C LYS A 63 4.07 -19.10 3.18
N ILE A 64 4.81 -18.30 2.43
CA ILE A 64 5.42 -17.05 2.93
C ILE A 64 4.58 -15.87 2.46
N LEU A 65 4.10 -15.08 3.41
CA LEU A 65 3.35 -13.86 3.14
C LEU A 65 4.33 -12.76 2.67
N THR A 66 4.25 -12.37 1.40
CA THR A 66 5.10 -11.31 0.82
C THR A 66 4.39 -9.97 0.87
N VAL A 67 5.07 -8.93 1.34
CA VAL A 67 4.53 -7.56 1.39
C VAL A 67 5.56 -6.55 0.91
N LYS A 68 5.08 -5.51 0.25
CA LYS A 68 5.85 -4.32 -0.10
C LYS A 68 5.43 -3.15 0.80
N PRO A 69 6.31 -2.65 1.69
CA PRO A 69 5.99 -1.51 2.53
C PRO A 69 5.60 -0.26 1.73
N GLY A 70 4.64 0.50 2.23
CA GLY A 70 4.06 1.65 1.56
C GLY A 70 2.97 1.31 0.55
N HIS A 71 2.61 0.03 0.37
CA HIS A 71 1.55 -0.37 -0.54
C HIS A 71 0.37 -0.98 0.22
N TRP A 72 -0.80 -0.88 -0.39
CA TRP A 72 -1.98 -1.64 0.02
C TRP A 72 -1.86 -3.06 -0.53
N HIS A 73 -2.16 -4.04 0.32
CA HIS A 73 -2.22 -5.45 -0.04
C HIS A 73 -3.59 -5.99 0.33
N GLU A 74 -4.14 -6.83 -0.53
CA GLU A 74 -5.32 -7.61 -0.19
C GLU A 74 -4.88 -8.92 0.46
N THR A 75 -5.50 -9.30 1.57
CA THR A 75 -5.20 -10.55 2.28
C THR A 75 -6.42 -11.45 2.25
N LYS A 76 -6.24 -12.72 1.90
CA LYS A 76 -7.29 -13.73 1.87
C LYS A 76 -7.08 -14.72 3.01
N GLN A 77 -8.13 -14.97 3.79
CA GLN A 77 -8.12 -15.96 4.86
C GLN A 77 -9.33 -16.89 4.74
N VAL A 78 -9.08 -18.20 4.66
CA VAL A 78 -10.15 -19.21 4.59
C VAL A 78 -10.46 -19.73 5.99
N ILE A 79 -11.75 -19.66 6.34
CA ILE A 79 -12.27 -20.06 7.65
C ILE A 79 -13.46 -20.98 7.47
N LYS A 80 -13.56 -22.02 8.31
CA LYS A 80 -14.71 -22.93 8.36
C LYS A 80 -15.09 -23.21 9.79
N SER A 81 -16.38 -23.06 10.09
CA SER A 81 -16.95 -23.49 11.37
C SER A 81 -17.54 -24.89 11.22
N ASN A 82 -17.05 -25.88 11.96
CA ASN A 82 -17.54 -27.25 11.86
C ASN A 82 -18.75 -27.53 12.77
N ARG A 83 -18.91 -26.75 13.85
CA ARG A 83 -19.85 -27.07 14.94
C ARG A 83 -21.21 -26.40 14.77
N GLU A 84 -21.22 -25.11 14.47
CA GLU A 84 -22.40 -24.25 14.52
C GLU A 84 -22.28 -23.05 13.58
N ASP A 85 -23.40 -22.39 13.33
CA ASP A 85 -23.41 -21.13 12.59
C ASP A 85 -22.90 -20.02 13.50
N LEU A 86 -21.84 -19.33 13.07
CA LEU A 86 -21.21 -18.28 13.86
C LEU A 86 -21.31 -16.93 13.16
N GLN A 87 -21.56 -15.87 13.92
CA GLN A 87 -21.22 -14.52 13.48
C GLN A 87 -19.86 -14.15 14.05
N VAL A 88 -18.96 -13.70 13.18
CA VAL A 88 -17.58 -13.42 13.52
C VAL A 88 -17.15 -12.06 13.01
N VAL A 89 -16.10 -11.53 13.63
CA VAL A 89 -15.32 -10.41 13.13
C VAL A 89 -13.89 -10.90 12.95
N VAL A 90 -13.38 -10.82 11.73
CA VAL A 90 -11.96 -11.02 11.45
C VAL A 90 -11.29 -9.68 11.59
N THR A 91 -10.20 -9.61 12.35
CA THR A 91 -9.35 -8.42 12.43
C THR A 91 -7.93 -8.71 11.98
N ALA A 92 -7.33 -7.73 11.32
CA ALA A 92 -5.94 -7.75 10.90
C ALA A 92 -5.26 -6.44 11.26
N ASP A 93 -4.05 -6.50 11.80
CA ASP A 93 -3.21 -5.32 12.03
C ASP A 93 -1.74 -5.67 11.80
N VAL A 94 -0.93 -4.66 11.50
CA VAL A 94 0.49 -4.84 11.19
C VAL A 94 1.33 -4.63 12.44
N ALA A 95 2.19 -5.59 12.75
CA ALA A 95 3.02 -5.59 13.95
C ALA A 95 4.49 -5.82 13.63
N LEU A 96 5.38 -5.14 14.36
CA LEU A 96 6.82 -5.31 14.32
C LEU A 96 7.23 -6.10 15.56
N GLY A 97 7.45 -7.40 15.41
CA GLY A 97 7.49 -8.33 16.55
C GLY A 97 6.13 -8.41 17.23
N MET A 98 6.03 -7.93 18.48
CA MET A 98 4.75 -7.87 19.22
C MET A 98 4.08 -6.50 19.21
N ASP A 99 4.82 -5.46 18.80
CA ASP A 99 4.37 -4.08 18.91
C ASP A 99 3.61 -3.68 17.64
N PRO A 100 2.43 -3.03 17.75
CA PRO A 100 1.70 -2.55 16.58
C PRO A 100 2.50 -1.43 15.88
N VAL A 101 2.37 -1.37 14.56
CA VAL A 101 3.07 -0.36 13.74
C VAL A 101 2.16 0.85 13.52
N GLU A 102 2.65 2.03 13.88
CA GLU A 102 1.97 3.30 13.63
C GLU A 102 1.98 3.65 12.13
N LEU A 103 0.93 4.33 11.67
CA LEU A 103 0.87 4.87 10.33
C LEU A 103 1.91 6.01 10.19
N PRO A 104 2.63 6.09 9.06
CA PRO A 104 3.70 7.07 8.89
C PRO A 104 3.26 8.51 9.15
N GLY A 105 3.99 9.23 10.00
CA GLY A 105 3.72 10.63 10.33
C GLY A 105 2.51 10.86 11.25
N THR A 106 2.02 9.82 11.93
CA THR A 106 0.88 9.89 12.88
C THR A 106 1.21 9.13 14.17
N ASP A 107 0.36 9.26 15.19
CA ASP A 107 0.32 8.45 16.42
C ASP A 107 -0.83 7.41 16.38
N ILE A 108 -1.21 7.00 15.17
CA ILE A 108 -2.38 6.16 14.91
C ILE A 108 -1.92 4.79 14.40
N THR A 109 -2.42 3.72 15.01
CA THR A 109 -2.38 2.35 14.49
C THR A 109 -3.71 2.06 13.78
N ASN A 110 -3.70 1.23 12.75
CA ASN A 110 -4.91 0.85 12.02
C ASN A 110 -5.20 -0.65 12.19
N GLU A 111 -6.42 -0.97 12.62
CA GLU A 111 -6.96 -2.31 12.68
C GLU A 111 -8.00 -2.48 11.57
N TYR A 112 -7.74 -3.38 10.63
CA TYR A 112 -8.66 -3.73 9.56
C TYR A 112 -9.64 -4.77 10.05
N THR A 113 -10.94 -4.59 9.82
CA THR A 113 -11.94 -5.56 10.27
C THR A 113 -12.94 -5.90 9.18
N ARG A 114 -13.43 -7.14 9.18
CA ARG A 114 -14.59 -7.55 8.38
C ARG A 114 -15.51 -8.39 9.23
N ARG A 115 -16.77 -7.97 9.31
CA ARG A 115 -17.83 -8.76 9.96
C ARG A 115 -18.43 -9.73 8.95
N THR A 116 -18.62 -10.98 9.34
CA THR A 116 -19.23 -11.97 8.46
C THR A 116 -19.89 -13.11 9.22
N ALA A 117 -20.81 -13.82 8.56
CA ALA A 117 -21.37 -15.07 9.05
C ALA A 117 -20.59 -16.26 8.49
N LEU A 118 -20.31 -17.25 9.33
CA LEU A 118 -19.73 -18.53 9.01
C LEU A 118 -20.80 -19.62 9.19
N PRO A 119 -21.45 -20.07 8.09
CA PRO A 119 -22.35 -21.21 8.15
C PRO A 119 -21.62 -22.49 8.53
N LYS A 120 -22.30 -23.36 9.28
CA LYS A 120 -21.77 -24.65 9.70
C LYS A 120 -21.38 -25.50 8.51
N GLY A 121 -20.17 -26.04 8.55
CA GLY A 121 -19.57 -26.95 7.59
C GLY A 121 -19.12 -26.29 6.28
N GLN A 122 -19.33 -24.98 6.10
CA GLN A 122 -18.98 -24.28 4.87
C GLN A 122 -17.67 -23.50 5.03
N GLU A 123 -16.79 -23.64 4.04
CA GLU A 123 -15.60 -22.80 3.93
C GLU A 123 -15.99 -21.43 3.40
N LYS A 124 -15.43 -20.40 4.04
CA LYS A 124 -15.61 -19.01 3.63
C LYS A 124 -14.26 -18.33 3.52
N ALA A 125 -13.97 -17.81 2.33
CA ALA A 125 -12.87 -16.88 2.13
C ALA A 125 -13.28 -15.49 2.60
N ILE A 126 -12.39 -14.85 3.36
CA ILE A 126 -12.58 -13.51 3.91
C ILE A 126 -11.39 -12.69 3.46
N ASP A 127 -11.68 -11.62 2.73
CA ASP A 127 -10.66 -10.75 2.15
C ASP A 127 -10.57 -9.43 2.93
N LEU A 128 -9.37 -8.94 3.20
CA LEU A 128 -9.14 -7.66 3.90
C LEU A 128 -8.11 -6.86 3.11
N GLN A 129 -8.39 -5.58 2.85
CA GLN A 129 -7.40 -4.66 2.31
C GLN A 129 -6.61 -4.06 3.48
N CYS A 130 -5.30 -4.26 3.49
CA CYS A 130 -4.42 -3.83 4.56
C CYS A 130 -3.30 -2.96 3.99
N TYR A 131 -3.17 -1.72 4.49
CA TYR A 131 -1.98 -0.91 4.21
C TYR A 131 -0.80 -1.43 5.01
N MET A 132 0.32 -1.65 4.33
CA MET A 132 1.58 -2.09 4.93
C MET A 132 2.46 -0.86 5.22
N PRO A 133 2.61 -0.40 6.48
CA PRO A 133 3.35 0.81 6.78
C PRO A 133 4.83 0.71 6.37
N GLN A 134 5.40 1.84 5.93
CA GLN A 134 6.84 1.94 5.76
C GLN A 134 7.51 2.04 7.13
N ILE A 135 8.35 1.05 7.45
CA ILE A 135 9.15 1.05 8.67
C ILE A 135 10.45 1.77 8.38
N GLY A 136 10.71 2.87 9.10
CA GLY A 136 11.97 3.61 9.02
C GLY A 136 13.17 2.72 9.36
N SER A 137 14.35 3.08 8.86
CA SER A 137 15.58 2.30 8.93
C SER A 137 16.22 2.23 10.33
N THR A 138 15.45 2.10 11.41
CA THR A 138 16.01 1.61 12.67
C THR A 138 16.49 0.15 12.54
N GLU A 139 16.15 -0.55 11.45
CA GLU A 139 16.78 -1.84 11.07
C GLU A 139 18.25 -1.69 10.63
N ASN A 140 18.71 -0.49 10.25
CA ASN A 140 20.09 -0.23 9.84
C ASN A 140 20.91 0.48 10.94
N ASP A 141 20.54 0.35 12.21
CA ASP A 141 21.49 0.69 13.28
C ASP A 141 22.53 -0.44 13.34
N PRO A 142 23.78 -0.21 12.90
CA PRO A 142 24.82 -1.24 12.85
C PRO A 142 25.17 -1.81 14.23
N ASN A 143 24.64 -1.21 15.31
CA ASN A 143 24.80 -1.68 16.69
C ASN A 143 23.71 -2.67 17.14
N LEU A 144 22.65 -2.89 16.36
CA LEU A 144 21.62 -3.88 16.69
C LEU A 144 22.09 -5.27 16.27
N LEU A 145 22.10 -6.22 17.21
CA LEU A 145 22.38 -7.62 16.92
C LEU A 145 21.28 -8.17 15.97
N PRO A 146 21.58 -9.12 15.07
CA PRO A 146 20.58 -9.77 14.20
C PRO A 146 19.41 -10.42 14.97
N SER A 147 19.62 -10.76 16.24
CA SER A 147 18.57 -11.26 17.16
C SER A 147 17.58 -10.18 17.62
N GLN A 148 17.84 -8.91 17.31
CA GLN A 148 17.01 -7.76 17.66
C GLN A 148 16.27 -7.17 16.44
N THR A 149 16.54 -7.66 15.23
CA THR A 149 15.78 -7.28 14.02
C THR A 149 14.37 -7.84 14.15
N ARG A 150 13.44 -7.00 14.55
CA ARG A 150 12.04 -7.39 14.69
C ARG A 150 11.47 -7.63 13.30
N SER A 151 10.95 -8.84 13.04
CA SER A 151 10.31 -9.13 11.78
C SER A 151 8.95 -8.44 11.69
N LEU A 152 8.63 -7.91 10.50
CA LEU A 152 7.29 -7.46 10.17
C LEU A 152 6.36 -8.68 10.17
N SER A 153 5.20 -8.56 10.81
CA SER A 153 4.20 -9.62 10.90
C SER A 153 2.80 -9.06 10.70
N LEU A 154 1.94 -9.87 10.09
CA LEU A 154 0.51 -9.63 10.03
C LEU A 154 -0.12 -10.35 11.21
N ARG A 155 -0.77 -9.60 12.10
CA ARG A 155 -1.50 -10.15 13.23
C ARG A 155 -2.95 -10.34 12.84
N SER A 156 -3.42 -11.58 12.84
CA SER A 156 -4.82 -11.93 12.54
C SER A 156 -5.53 -12.44 13.80
N ARG A 157 -6.76 -11.96 14.02
CA ARG A 157 -7.64 -12.41 15.10
C ARG A 157 -9.02 -12.76 14.54
N LEU A 158 -9.61 -13.80 15.13
CA LEU A 158 -10.99 -14.19 14.86
C LEU A 158 -11.80 -14.04 16.15
N LEU A 159 -12.74 -13.10 16.13
CA LEU A 159 -13.56 -12.74 17.28
C LEU A 159 -15.01 -13.14 17.04
N SER A 160 -15.72 -13.51 18.10
CA SER A 160 -17.18 -13.72 18.06
C SER A 160 -17.91 -12.38 17.95
N TRP A 161 -19.09 -12.37 17.33
CA TRP A 161 -19.97 -11.21 17.34
C TRP A 161 -21.26 -11.52 18.12
N PRO A 162 -21.78 -10.62 18.98
CA PRO A 162 -21.30 -9.26 19.27
C PRO A 162 -20.32 -9.16 20.45
N LEU A 163 -20.00 -10.28 21.12
CA LEU A 163 -19.22 -10.28 22.36
C LEU A 163 -17.73 -9.95 22.16
N LEU A 164 -17.23 -9.99 20.93
CA LEU A 164 -15.82 -9.75 20.56
C LEU A 164 -14.83 -10.64 21.33
N THR A 165 -15.27 -11.82 21.74
CA THR A 165 -14.41 -12.79 22.41
C THR A 165 -13.57 -13.55 21.38
N PRO A 166 -12.25 -13.72 21.60
CA PRO A 166 -11.41 -14.48 20.69
C PRO A 166 -11.87 -15.93 20.63
N LEU A 167 -12.18 -16.41 19.42
CA LEU A 167 -12.61 -17.79 19.17
C LEU A 167 -11.42 -18.75 19.08
N ILE A 168 -10.26 -18.22 18.70
CA ILE A 168 -8.99 -18.93 18.56
C ILE A 168 -7.85 -18.01 19.03
N PRO A 169 -6.67 -18.58 19.38
CA PRO A 169 -5.49 -17.78 19.66
C PRO A 169 -5.13 -16.86 18.48
N GLN A 170 -4.71 -15.65 18.79
CA GLN A 170 -4.20 -14.71 17.78
C GLN A 170 -3.02 -15.33 17.03
N ARG A 171 -2.97 -15.12 15.71
CA ARG A 171 -1.87 -15.60 14.86
C ARG A 171 -0.96 -14.45 14.47
N PHE A 172 0.35 -14.71 14.49
CA PHE A 172 1.39 -13.81 14.00
C PHE A 172 2.02 -14.45 12.77
N ILE A 173 1.74 -13.89 11.61
CA ILE A 173 2.23 -14.41 10.34
C ILE A 173 3.44 -13.56 9.93
N PRO A 174 4.67 -14.11 9.94
CA PRO A 174 5.85 -13.35 9.54
C PRO A 174 5.76 -12.99 8.06
N CYS A 175 6.08 -11.74 7.75
CA CYS A 175 6.01 -11.18 6.42
C CYS A 175 7.42 -11.08 5.80
N LYS A 176 7.58 -11.53 4.56
CA LYS A 176 8.74 -11.21 3.74
C LYS A 176 8.57 -9.79 3.18
N LYS A 177 9.36 -8.86 3.70
CA LYS A 177 9.45 -7.47 3.22
C LYS A 177 10.19 -7.42 1.88
N LEU A 178 9.56 -6.79 0.88
CA LEU A 178 10.19 -6.43 -0.38
C LEU A 178 10.94 -5.10 -0.27
N ASN A 179 12.10 -5.02 -0.93
CA ASN A 179 12.89 -3.79 -1.03
C ASN A 179 12.21 -2.75 -1.94
N PRO A 180 12.62 -1.47 -1.89
CA PRO A 180 12.07 -0.41 -2.75
C PRO A 180 12.06 -0.74 -4.26
N ASN A 181 13.13 -1.36 -4.75
CA ASN A 181 13.29 -1.77 -6.15
C ASN A 181 12.58 -3.09 -6.52
N GLU A 182 12.16 -3.88 -5.52
CA GLU A 182 11.56 -5.20 -5.74
C GLU A 182 10.04 -5.09 -5.93
N PHE A 183 9.53 -5.58 -7.06
CA PHE A 183 8.08 -5.63 -7.34
C PHE A 183 7.63 -7.08 -7.57
N LEU A 184 6.33 -7.32 -7.67
CA LEU A 184 5.82 -8.65 -7.99
C LEU A 184 5.79 -8.87 -9.52
N LEU A 185 6.30 -10.03 -9.95
CA LEU A 185 6.06 -10.59 -11.28
C LEU A 185 5.17 -11.81 -11.09
N THR A 186 3.92 -11.68 -11.48
CA THR A 186 2.91 -12.71 -11.24
C THR A 186 2.66 -13.48 -12.52
N VAL A 187 2.68 -14.80 -12.44
CA VAL A 187 2.31 -15.69 -13.53
C VAL A 187 1.01 -16.37 -13.17
N ILE A 188 -0.02 -16.25 -14.00
CA ILE A 188 -1.30 -16.94 -13.85
C ILE A 188 -1.48 -17.94 -14.98
N GLY A 189 -1.87 -19.17 -14.64
CA GLY A 189 -2.12 -20.22 -15.61
C GLY A 189 -2.25 -21.60 -14.97
N PRO A 190 -2.92 -22.57 -15.62
CA PRO A 190 -2.98 -23.94 -15.12
C PRO A 190 -1.59 -24.58 -15.01
N GLU A 191 -0.66 -24.19 -15.90
CA GLU A 191 0.72 -24.70 -15.93
C GLU A 191 1.75 -23.65 -15.46
N ALA A 192 1.36 -22.78 -14.52
CA ALA A 192 2.21 -21.69 -14.00
C ALA A 192 3.58 -22.17 -13.46
N LEU A 193 3.66 -23.39 -12.92
CA LEU A 193 4.91 -24.01 -12.47
C LEU A 193 5.98 -24.11 -13.58
N GLY A 194 5.58 -24.17 -14.86
CA GLY A 194 6.53 -24.15 -15.98
C GLY A 194 7.36 -22.86 -16.08
N TYR A 195 6.98 -21.81 -15.34
CA TYR A 195 7.71 -20.55 -15.24
C TYR A 195 8.66 -20.46 -14.04
N GLU A 196 8.90 -21.56 -13.32
CA GLU A 196 9.87 -21.60 -12.21
C GLU A 196 11.26 -21.11 -12.63
N HIS A 197 11.65 -21.30 -13.89
CA HIS A 197 12.89 -20.78 -14.47
C HIS A 197 13.04 -19.26 -14.37
N LEU A 198 11.94 -18.48 -14.25
CA LEU A 198 12.00 -17.03 -14.06
C LEU A 198 12.55 -16.65 -12.68
N THR A 199 12.40 -17.50 -11.66
CA THR A 199 12.85 -17.22 -10.29
C THR A 199 14.38 -17.11 -10.18
N THR A 200 15.12 -17.74 -11.10
CA THR A 200 16.59 -17.71 -11.15
C THR A 200 17.12 -16.95 -12.35
N ASN A 201 16.24 -16.51 -13.26
CA ASN A 201 16.62 -15.83 -14.48
C ASN A 201 17.32 -14.50 -14.20
N ASN A 202 18.34 -14.17 -15.00
CA ASN A 202 19.10 -12.94 -14.84
C ASN A 202 18.27 -11.65 -15.01
N ALA A 203 17.09 -11.72 -15.62
CA ALA A 203 16.14 -10.62 -15.70
C ALA A 203 15.48 -10.30 -14.35
N VAL A 204 15.29 -11.32 -13.50
CA VAL A 204 14.65 -11.19 -12.19
C VAL A 204 15.70 -10.99 -11.11
N PHE A 205 16.73 -11.84 -11.09
CA PHE A 205 17.85 -11.78 -10.17
C PHE A 205 19.13 -11.46 -10.92
N TRP A 206 19.69 -10.27 -10.69
CA TRP A 206 20.81 -9.79 -11.48
C TRP A 206 22.07 -10.63 -11.21
N SER A 207 22.82 -10.92 -12.28
CA SER A 207 24.02 -11.75 -12.16
C SER A 207 25.16 -10.96 -11.52
N ILE A 208 25.75 -11.53 -10.47
CA ILE A 208 26.99 -11.06 -9.85
C ILE A 208 27.90 -12.28 -9.66
N ASP A 209 29.07 -12.25 -10.29
CA ASP A 209 30.17 -13.19 -10.05
C ASP A 209 31.01 -12.64 -8.88
N GLY A 210 31.26 -13.48 -7.87
CA GLY A 210 32.06 -13.13 -6.67
C GLY A 210 31.53 -13.82 -5.40
N PHE A 211 32.31 -13.78 -4.31
CA PHE A 211 31.91 -14.22 -2.96
C PHE A 211 30.97 -13.20 -2.31
N VAL A 212 29.88 -12.88 -3.01
CA VAL A 212 28.89 -11.91 -2.57
C VAL A 212 27.78 -12.68 -1.86
N MET A 213 27.52 -12.36 -0.60
CA MET A 213 26.39 -12.92 0.16
C MET A 213 25.09 -12.68 -0.61
N GLY A 214 24.14 -13.62 -0.54
CA GLY A 214 22.90 -13.56 -1.33
C GLY A 214 22.05 -12.30 -1.09
N ASP A 215 22.28 -11.58 0.00
CA ASP A 215 21.60 -10.32 0.37
C ASP A 215 22.08 -9.10 -0.44
N GLN A 216 23.23 -9.17 -1.10
CA GLN A 216 23.80 -8.08 -1.91
C GLN A 216 23.44 -8.20 -3.40
N ARG A 217 22.72 -9.24 -3.82
CA ARG A 217 22.24 -9.38 -5.20
C ARG A 217 21.00 -8.51 -5.42
N ILE A 218 21.02 -7.72 -6.50
CA ILE A 218 19.85 -6.93 -6.91
C ILE A 218 18.78 -7.89 -7.43
N ARG A 219 17.66 -7.95 -6.72
CA ARG A 219 16.42 -8.59 -7.19
C ARG A 219 15.47 -7.51 -7.71
N SER A 220 15.01 -7.64 -8.95
CA SER A 220 13.99 -6.77 -9.52
C SER A 220 12.58 -7.24 -9.18
N TYR A 221 12.37 -8.56 -9.21
CA TYR A 221 11.04 -9.13 -9.01
C TYR A 221 11.04 -10.28 -8.01
N ASP A 222 10.00 -10.34 -7.19
CA ASP A 222 9.60 -11.56 -6.49
C ASP A 222 8.55 -12.25 -7.37
N VAL A 223 8.86 -13.45 -7.85
CA VAL A 223 7.99 -14.17 -8.78
C VAL A 223 6.95 -14.96 -7.99
N SER A 224 5.68 -14.82 -8.36
CA SER A 224 4.56 -15.59 -7.80
C SER A 224 3.92 -16.44 -8.90
N LEU A 225 3.82 -17.76 -8.70
CA LEU A 225 3.25 -18.68 -9.68
C LEU A 225 1.86 -19.12 -9.21
N ILE A 226 0.81 -18.69 -9.91
CA ILE A 226 -0.57 -18.86 -9.46
C ILE A 226 -1.30 -19.84 -10.38
N LYS A 227 -1.63 -20.99 -9.80
CA LYS A 227 -2.53 -21.99 -10.36
C LYS A 227 -3.97 -21.75 -9.87
N PRO A 228 -4.99 -22.14 -10.66
CA PRO A 228 -6.37 -22.05 -10.21
C PRO A 228 -6.64 -23.08 -9.10
N ILE A 229 -7.42 -22.68 -8.09
CA ILE A 229 -8.05 -23.58 -7.10
C ILE A 229 -9.55 -23.44 -7.29
N ASP A 230 -10.26 -24.55 -7.49
CA ASP A 230 -11.71 -24.56 -7.74
C ASP A 230 -12.13 -23.59 -8.88
N ASN A 231 -11.35 -23.56 -9.96
CA ASN A 231 -11.50 -22.67 -11.11
C ASN A 231 -11.52 -21.18 -10.73
N LYS A 232 -10.71 -20.79 -9.73
CA LYS A 232 -10.52 -19.39 -9.34
C LYS A 232 -9.04 -19.07 -9.12
N TYR A 233 -8.65 -17.87 -9.52
CA TYR A 233 -7.30 -17.36 -9.28
C TYR A 233 -7.25 -16.44 -8.06
N ALA A 234 -6.19 -16.57 -7.27
CA ALA A 234 -5.95 -15.76 -6.08
C ALA A 234 -5.18 -14.48 -6.45
N ILE A 235 -5.82 -13.58 -7.20
CA ILE A 235 -5.30 -12.26 -7.56
C ILE A 235 -6.15 -11.13 -6.94
N PRO A 236 -5.60 -9.92 -6.76
CA PRO A 236 -6.34 -8.83 -6.12
C PRO A 236 -7.58 -8.38 -6.90
N HIS A 237 -8.60 -7.89 -6.18
CA HIS A 237 -9.88 -7.41 -6.73
C HIS A 237 -9.89 -5.89 -7.01
N SER A 238 -8.83 -5.18 -6.64
CA SER A 238 -8.73 -3.72 -6.80
C SER A 238 -7.37 -3.29 -7.33
N MET A 239 -7.38 -2.32 -8.26
CA MET A 239 -6.15 -1.70 -8.78
C MET A 239 -5.28 -1.12 -7.65
N LEU A 240 -5.89 -0.54 -6.60
CA LEU A 240 -5.15 0.07 -5.48
C LEU A 240 -4.32 -0.95 -4.70
N THR A 241 -4.74 -2.21 -4.68
CA THR A 241 -4.01 -3.33 -4.09
C THR A 241 -3.04 -4.02 -5.06
N MET A 242 -3.03 -3.64 -6.34
CA MET A 242 -2.11 -4.14 -7.36
C MET A 242 -0.87 -3.26 -7.53
N THR A 243 -0.72 -2.18 -6.78
CA THR A 243 0.39 -1.21 -6.93
C THR A 243 1.79 -1.81 -6.70
N ALA A 244 1.89 -2.92 -5.96
CA ALA A 244 3.15 -3.65 -5.78
C ALA A 244 3.46 -4.65 -6.92
N MET A 245 2.50 -4.90 -7.81
CA MET A 245 2.62 -5.79 -8.97
C MET A 245 3.03 -5.00 -10.21
N ALA A 246 4.17 -5.36 -10.80
CA ALA A 246 4.71 -4.69 -11.98
C ALA A 246 4.34 -5.42 -13.27
N VAL A 247 4.27 -6.75 -13.24
CA VAL A 247 4.10 -7.60 -14.43
C VAL A 247 3.13 -8.73 -14.13
N LEU A 248 2.22 -9.01 -15.07
CA LEU A 248 1.32 -10.14 -15.07
C LEU A 248 1.55 -10.96 -16.35
N VAL A 249 1.92 -12.22 -16.20
CA VAL A 249 2.04 -13.18 -17.30
C VAL A 249 0.78 -14.04 -17.33
N TRP A 250 0.10 -14.07 -18.47
CA TRP A 250 -1.15 -14.78 -18.72
C TRP A 250 -0.87 -15.96 -19.65
N ASP A 251 -1.07 -17.18 -19.15
CA ASP A 251 -0.86 -18.42 -19.92
C ASP A 251 -2.05 -19.38 -19.76
N ASP A 252 -2.84 -19.55 -20.83
CA ASP A 252 -4.01 -20.44 -20.89
C ASP A 252 -5.04 -20.26 -19.76
N VAL A 253 -5.16 -19.04 -19.25
CA VAL A 253 -6.19 -18.73 -18.24
C VAL A 253 -7.54 -18.61 -18.92
N ASN A 254 -8.55 -19.27 -18.34
CA ASN A 254 -9.94 -19.05 -18.70
C ASN A 254 -10.42 -17.71 -18.10
N PRO A 255 -10.84 -16.72 -18.92
CA PRO A 255 -11.29 -15.43 -18.39
C PRO A 255 -12.45 -15.51 -17.40
N ASP A 256 -13.32 -16.53 -17.54
CA ASP A 256 -14.47 -16.76 -16.66
C ASP A 256 -14.09 -17.24 -15.25
N ASP A 257 -12.84 -17.67 -15.05
CA ASP A 257 -12.31 -18.06 -13.73
C ASP A 257 -11.93 -16.82 -12.87
N LEU A 258 -12.02 -15.62 -13.44
CA LEU A 258 -11.83 -14.34 -12.76
C LEU A 258 -13.16 -13.66 -12.50
N SER A 259 -13.33 -13.07 -11.30
CA SER A 259 -14.51 -12.27 -11.00
C SER A 259 -14.55 -10.97 -11.83
N SER A 260 -15.72 -10.34 -11.95
CA SER A 260 -15.86 -9.03 -12.61
C SER A 260 -14.90 -7.99 -12.04
N ASP A 261 -14.69 -8.00 -10.72
CA ASP A 261 -13.85 -7.02 -10.03
C ASP A 261 -12.37 -7.28 -10.33
N GLN A 262 -11.94 -8.55 -10.40
CA GLN A 262 -10.59 -8.92 -10.84
C GLN A 262 -10.35 -8.53 -12.30
N GLN A 263 -11.30 -8.81 -13.19
CA GLN A 263 -11.22 -8.42 -14.61
C GLN A 263 -11.06 -6.90 -14.75
N GLN A 264 -11.90 -6.13 -14.05
CA GLN A 264 -11.84 -4.67 -14.04
C GLN A 264 -10.54 -4.15 -13.43
N ALA A 265 -10.09 -4.73 -12.31
CA ALA A 265 -8.84 -4.36 -11.66
C ALA A 265 -7.63 -4.58 -12.57
N ILE A 266 -7.61 -5.65 -13.39
CA ILE A 266 -6.57 -5.87 -14.40
C ILE A 266 -6.59 -4.76 -15.46
N VAL A 267 -7.77 -4.42 -15.99
CA VAL A 267 -7.89 -3.37 -17.01
C VAL A 267 -7.45 -2.01 -16.46
N ASP A 268 -7.90 -1.65 -15.25
CA ASP A 268 -7.47 -0.44 -14.56
C ASP A 268 -5.95 -0.48 -14.32
N TRP A 269 -5.42 -1.58 -13.78
CA TRP A 269 -3.99 -1.71 -13.53
C TRP A 269 -3.13 -1.53 -14.79
N ILE A 270 -3.55 -2.06 -15.95
CA ILE A 270 -2.85 -1.86 -17.22
C ILE A 270 -2.80 -0.36 -17.57
N HIS A 271 -3.92 0.36 -17.51
CA HIS A 271 -3.96 1.78 -17.90
C HIS A 271 -3.05 2.68 -17.04
N TRP A 272 -2.83 2.34 -15.77
CA TRP A 272 -1.96 3.10 -14.86
C TRP A 272 -0.48 2.69 -14.89
N GLY A 273 -0.10 1.71 -15.71
CA GLY A 273 1.30 1.33 -15.93
C GLY A 273 1.62 -0.14 -15.70
N GLY A 274 0.60 -0.97 -15.46
CA GLY A 274 0.74 -2.41 -15.41
C GLY A 274 1.17 -3.00 -16.75
N GLN A 275 1.96 -4.07 -16.70
CA GLN A 275 2.39 -4.77 -17.90
C GLN A 275 1.81 -6.19 -17.97
N LEU A 276 0.93 -6.42 -18.94
CA LEU A 276 0.39 -7.73 -19.25
C LEU A 276 1.19 -8.41 -20.37
N ILE A 277 1.64 -9.64 -20.15
CA ILE A 277 2.29 -10.49 -21.16
C ILE A 277 1.42 -11.72 -21.37
N VAL A 278 0.99 -11.96 -22.60
CA VAL A 278 0.12 -13.07 -22.97
C VAL A 278 0.91 -14.08 -23.78
N ASN A 279 0.90 -15.33 -23.33
CA ASN A 279 1.39 -16.46 -24.12
C ASN A 279 0.39 -16.76 -25.25
N GLY A 280 0.68 -16.31 -26.47
CA GLY A 280 -0.28 -16.30 -27.57
C GLY A 280 -0.81 -17.69 -27.97
N PRO A 281 0.06 -18.68 -28.28
CA PRO A 281 -0.39 -19.99 -28.79
C PRO A 281 -1.39 -20.72 -27.90
N SER A 282 -1.24 -20.62 -26.58
CA SER A 282 -2.13 -21.25 -25.61
C SER A 282 -3.34 -20.39 -25.27
N SER A 283 -3.20 -19.05 -25.24
CA SER A 283 -4.23 -18.16 -24.69
C SER A 283 -5.15 -17.54 -25.75
N TRP A 284 -4.72 -17.43 -27.00
CA TRP A 284 -5.41 -16.62 -28.03
C TRP A 284 -6.88 -16.98 -28.21
N ASN A 285 -7.20 -18.27 -28.37
CA ASN A 285 -8.57 -18.73 -28.65
C ASN A 285 -9.56 -18.35 -27.54
N ARG A 286 -9.13 -18.31 -26.26
CA ARG A 286 -9.98 -17.93 -25.13
C ARG A 286 -10.16 -16.42 -25.00
N LEU A 287 -9.23 -15.64 -25.53
CA LEU A 287 -9.20 -14.18 -25.38
C LEU A 287 -9.93 -13.42 -26.50
N GLN A 288 -10.34 -14.09 -27.58
CA GLN A 288 -11.04 -13.46 -28.71
C GLN A 288 -12.42 -12.89 -28.35
N GLN A 289 -13.06 -13.37 -27.29
CA GLN A 289 -14.41 -12.97 -26.87
C GLN A 289 -14.45 -12.63 -25.37
N SER A 290 -13.33 -12.21 -24.81
CA SER A 290 -13.20 -11.90 -23.38
C SER A 290 -13.16 -10.40 -23.11
N PHE A 291 -13.17 -10.02 -21.83
CA PHE A 291 -12.99 -8.62 -21.42
C PHE A 291 -11.66 -8.00 -21.92
N LEU A 292 -10.66 -8.82 -22.28
CA LEU A 292 -9.37 -8.35 -22.79
C LEU A 292 -9.36 -8.04 -24.29
N THR A 293 -10.34 -8.54 -25.06
CA THR A 293 -10.36 -8.41 -26.54
C THR A 293 -10.09 -6.98 -27.05
N PRO A 294 -10.69 -5.91 -26.50
CA PRO A 294 -10.44 -4.54 -26.97
C PRO A 294 -8.99 -4.06 -26.74
N TYR A 295 -8.30 -4.69 -25.79
CA TYR A 295 -6.99 -4.28 -25.27
C TYR A 295 -5.84 -5.08 -25.87
N LEU A 296 -6.11 -6.12 -26.66
CA LEU A 296 -5.07 -6.94 -27.29
C LEU A 296 -4.41 -6.20 -28.47
N PRO A 297 -3.09 -6.43 -28.71
CA PRO A 297 -2.38 -5.85 -29.84
C PRO A 297 -2.68 -6.52 -31.19
N ILE A 298 -3.45 -7.62 -31.18
CA ILE A 298 -3.71 -8.45 -32.36
C ILE A 298 -5.22 -8.63 -32.56
N SER A 299 -5.64 -8.68 -33.81
CA SER A 299 -7.05 -8.83 -34.22
C SER A 299 -7.38 -10.24 -34.70
N ALA A 300 -6.39 -10.96 -35.25
CA ALA A 300 -6.52 -12.33 -35.69
C ALA A 300 -5.20 -13.08 -35.46
N ALA A 301 -5.27 -14.40 -35.29
CA ALA A 301 -4.09 -15.25 -35.35
C ALA A 301 -4.43 -16.65 -35.86
N THR A 302 -3.50 -17.29 -36.56
CA THR A 302 -3.62 -18.64 -37.12
C THR A 302 -2.43 -19.48 -36.70
N ALA A 303 -2.62 -20.80 -36.53
CA ALA A 303 -1.53 -21.70 -36.19
C ALA A 303 -0.41 -21.64 -37.25
N LEU A 304 0.84 -21.63 -36.79
CA LEU A 304 2.05 -21.60 -37.62
C LEU A 304 3.15 -22.43 -36.96
N GLU A 305 3.83 -23.26 -37.75
CA GLU A 305 5.04 -23.96 -37.31
C GLU A 305 6.24 -23.04 -37.45
N LEU A 306 6.88 -22.71 -36.32
CA LEU A 306 8.01 -21.80 -36.22
C LEU A 306 9.33 -22.58 -36.25
N GLY A 307 10.08 -22.45 -37.34
CA GLY A 307 11.42 -23.02 -37.51
C GLY A 307 12.54 -22.04 -37.16
N GLN A 308 13.79 -22.46 -37.36
CA GLN A 308 14.99 -21.65 -37.08
C GLN A 308 14.96 -20.28 -37.75
N ASP A 309 14.51 -20.22 -39.01
CA ASP A 309 14.50 -18.99 -39.82
C ASP A 309 13.59 -17.90 -39.22
N ASN A 310 12.52 -18.29 -38.52
CA ASN A 310 11.62 -17.34 -37.87
C ASN A 310 12.30 -16.60 -36.72
N PHE A 311 13.25 -17.24 -36.04
CA PHE A 311 13.92 -16.69 -34.86
C PHE A 311 15.22 -15.92 -35.17
N GLY A 312 15.62 -15.80 -36.44
CA GLY A 312 16.89 -15.18 -36.83
C GLY A 312 17.05 -13.72 -36.35
N GLU A 313 15.98 -12.93 -36.43
CA GLU A 313 16.00 -11.52 -35.98
C GLU A 313 16.09 -11.40 -34.45
N ILE A 314 15.33 -12.22 -33.71
CA ILE A 314 15.40 -12.33 -32.24
C ILE A 314 16.78 -12.80 -31.79
N SER A 315 17.30 -13.85 -32.40
CA SER A 315 18.60 -14.39 -32.05
C SER A 315 19.72 -13.37 -32.23
N SER A 316 19.70 -12.60 -33.31
CA SER A 316 20.78 -11.65 -33.64
C SER A 316 20.70 -10.35 -32.85
N THR A 317 19.51 -9.83 -32.58
CA THR A 317 19.35 -8.51 -31.96
C THR A 317 19.57 -8.52 -30.44
N TRP A 318 19.15 -9.57 -29.75
CA TRP A 318 19.23 -9.64 -28.28
C TRP A 318 20.42 -10.44 -27.76
N ALA A 319 21.26 -10.95 -28.67
CA ALA A 319 22.56 -11.48 -28.30
C ALA A 319 23.39 -10.38 -27.63
N THR A 320 23.72 -10.56 -26.36
CA THR A 320 24.63 -9.66 -25.64
C THR A 320 26.05 -10.09 -25.94
N GLN A 321 26.87 -9.19 -26.51
CA GLN A 321 28.27 -9.48 -26.76
C GLN A 321 28.99 -9.68 -25.42
N ASP A 322 29.46 -10.91 -25.17
CA ASP A 322 30.34 -11.19 -24.04
C ASP A 322 31.77 -10.83 -24.44
N LEU A 323 32.25 -9.65 -24.02
CA LEU A 323 33.60 -9.18 -24.33
C LEU A 323 34.70 -10.09 -23.74
N SER A 324 34.37 -10.95 -22.78
CA SER A 324 35.32 -11.90 -22.18
C SER A 324 35.35 -13.26 -22.88
N ASP A 325 34.33 -13.58 -23.69
CA ASP A 325 34.25 -14.80 -24.49
C ASP A 325 33.76 -14.45 -25.90
N ALA A 326 34.67 -13.94 -26.73
CA ALA A 326 34.39 -13.57 -28.12
C ALA A 326 33.93 -14.74 -29.01
N LYS A 327 34.01 -15.99 -28.53
CA LYS A 327 33.56 -17.20 -29.25
C LYS A 327 32.19 -17.70 -28.81
N SER A 328 31.64 -17.16 -27.72
CA SER A 328 30.27 -17.41 -27.29
C SER A 328 29.27 -16.65 -28.16
N ASN A 329 29.09 -17.07 -29.41
CA ASN A 329 28.00 -16.61 -30.28
C ASN A 329 26.95 -17.71 -30.44
N GLY A 330 26.44 -18.23 -29.31
CA GLY A 330 25.32 -19.15 -29.31
C GLY A 330 24.03 -18.39 -29.62
N GLY A 331 23.63 -18.39 -30.89
CA GLY A 331 22.29 -17.95 -31.29
C GLY A 331 21.21 -18.80 -30.64
N LEU A 332 19.96 -18.37 -30.76
CA LEU A 332 18.82 -19.22 -30.41
C LEU A 332 18.76 -20.36 -31.44
N GLU A 333 18.95 -21.60 -30.99
CA GLU A 333 18.92 -22.79 -31.83
C GLU A 333 17.65 -23.61 -31.58
N ILE A 334 16.80 -23.71 -32.60
CA ILE A 334 15.61 -24.55 -32.60
C ILE A 334 16.02 -25.93 -33.13
N THR A 335 16.37 -26.83 -32.21
CA THR A 335 16.69 -28.21 -32.53
C THR A 335 15.41 -29.06 -32.65
N GLY A 336 15.41 -30.02 -33.58
CA GLY A 336 14.31 -30.95 -33.79
C GLY A 336 13.16 -30.39 -34.64
N SER A 337 11.93 -30.77 -34.30
CA SER A 337 10.71 -30.31 -34.98
C SER A 337 10.46 -28.82 -34.76
N ALA A 338 9.73 -28.17 -35.68
CA ALA A 338 9.29 -26.80 -35.52
C ALA A 338 8.46 -26.61 -34.21
N ILE A 339 8.47 -25.37 -33.71
CA ILE A 339 7.69 -24.97 -32.54
C ILE A 339 6.26 -24.65 -33.01
N SER A 340 5.26 -25.24 -32.35
CA SER A 340 3.87 -24.86 -32.61
C SER A 340 3.61 -23.46 -32.06
N GLY A 341 3.43 -22.49 -32.96
CA GLY A 341 3.19 -21.09 -32.66
C GLY A 341 1.98 -20.55 -33.42
N ILE A 342 1.90 -19.22 -33.49
CA ILE A 342 0.84 -18.51 -34.21
C ILE A 342 1.42 -17.41 -35.10
N SER A 343 0.84 -17.25 -36.29
CA SER A 343 1.00 -16.04 -37.11
C SER A 343 -0.06 -15.04 -36.67
N MET A 344 0.34 -13.80 -36.39
CA MET A 344 -0.55 -12.79 -35.83
C MET A 344 -0.81 -11.65 -36.83
N GLN A 345 -2.04 -11.17 -36.87
CA GLN A 345 -2.44 -9.95 -37.54
C GLN A 345 -2.66 -8.86 -36.50
N LEU A 346 -1.98 -7.71 -36.65
CA LEU A 346 -2.09 -6.60 -35.70
C LEU A 346 -3.52 -6.01 -35.68
N ALA A 347 -3.91 -5.50 -34.52
CA ALA A 347 -5.04 -4.58 -34.40
C ALA A 347 -4.66 -3.19 -34.95
N ALA A 348 -5.64 -2.30 -35.13
CA ALA A 348 -5.42 -0.96 -35.70
C ALA A 348 -4.39 -0.12 -34.91
N ASP A 349 -4.31 -0.33 -33.60
CA ASP A 349 -3.40 0.32 -32.66
C ASP A 349 -2.31 -0.62 -32.10
N GLY A 350 -2.20 -1.82 -32.66
CA GLY A 350 -1.14 -2.78 -32.35
C GLY A 350 0.16 -2.47 -33.10
N GLN A 351 1.29 -2.78 -32.48
CA GLN A 351 2.62 -2.61 -33.07
C GLN A 351 3.44 -3.87 -32.90
N TRP A 352 4.33 -4.15 -33.85
CA TRP A 352 5.35 -5.18 -33.66
C TRP A 352 6.42 -4.67 -32.70
N LEU A 353 6.84 -5.51 -31.76
CA LEU A 353 8.05 -5.23 -30.99
C LEU A 353 9.21 -5.11 -31.99
N PRO A 354 9.95 -3.98 -31.98
CA PRO A 354 11.03 -3.75 -32.93
C PRO A 354 12.03 -4.89 -32.92
N ARG A 355 12.43 -5.30 -34.12
CA ARG A 355 13.40 -6.36 -34.39
C ARG A 355 12.96 -7.78 -34.00
N SER A 356 11.69 -8.01 -33.66
CA SER A 356 11.23 -9.30 -33.13
C SER A 356 10.91 -10.36 -34.20
N GLY A 357 11.18 -10.13 -35.49
CA GLY A 357 10.79 -11.05 -36.56
C GLY A 357 9.28 -11.21 -36.72
N GLN A 358 8.49 -10.21 -36.29
CA GLN A 358 7.02 -10.30 -36.18
C GLN A 358 6.54 -11.44 -35.27
N LEU A 359 7.34 -11.81 -34.27
CA LEU A 359 6.98 -12.83 -33.29
C LEU A 359 6.44 -12.25 -31.99
N VAL A 360 6.50 -10.93 -31.78
CA VAL A 360 5.98 -10.29 -30.58
C VAL A 360 5.22 -9.03 -30.97
N ALA A 361 3.94 -8.97 -30.63
CA ALA A 361 3.10 -7.79 -30.80
C ALA A 361 2.90 -7.09 -29.46
N GLU A 362 2.83 -5.76 -29.46
CA GLU A 362 2.56 -4.95 -28.28
C GLU A 362 1.57 -3.82 -28.58
N LYS A 363 0.82 -3.40 -27.56
CA LYS A 363 -0.12 -2.28 -27.60
C LYS A 363 0.02 -1.50 -26.30
N GLN A 364 0.26 -0.20 -26.43
CA GLN A 364 0.35 0.71 -25.30
C GLN A 364 -1.07 1.12 -24.87
N LEU A 365 -1.35 1.05 -23.57
CA LEU A 365 -2.64 1.40 -22.97
C LEU A 365 -2.39 2.28 -21.76
N GLY A 366 -2.75 3.57 -21.87
CA GLY A 366 -2.34 4.58 -20.89
C GLY A 366 -0.83 4.54 -20.68
N ARG A 367 -0.39 4.31 -19.44
CA ARG A 367 1.04 4.15 -19.09
C ARG A 367 1.54 2.71 -19.22
N GLY A 368 0.66 1.72 -19.27
CA GLY A 368 1.02 0.32 -19.34
C GLY A 368 0.91 -0.25 -20.73
N ARG A 369 0.99 -1.57 -20.84
CA ARG A 369 0.96 -2.24 -22.14
C ARG A 369 0.58 -3.70 -22.06
N VAL A 370 0.08 -4.19 -23.19
CA VAL A 370 -0.20 -5.60 -23.42
C VAL A 370 0.75 -6.12 -24.49
N VAL A 371 1.42 -7.22 -24.21
CA VAL A 371 2.39 -7.88 -25.11
C VAL A 371 1.91 -9.30 -25.39
N VAL A 372 1.88 -9.73 -26.65
CA VAL A 372 1.51 -11.09 -27.06
C VAL A 372 2.68 -11.73 -27.81
N THR A 373 3.08 -12.93 -27.38
CA THR A 373 4.11 -13.72 -28.08
C THR A 373 3.49 -14.70 -29.08
N ALA A 374 4.12 -14.86 -30.24
CA ALA A 374 3.75 -15.83 -31.27
C ALA A 374 4.19 -17.26 -30.94
N PHE A 375 5.14 -17.41 -30.01
CA PHE A 375 5.70 -18.69 -29.60
C PHE A 375 5.34 -18.98 -28.13
N PRO A 376 5.31 -20.28 -27.74
CA PRO A 376 5.10 -20.69 -26.37
C PRO A 376 6.29 -20.25 -25.50
N MET A 377 6.02 -19.40 -24.51
CA MET A 377 7.05 -18.84 -23.63
C MET A 377 7.74 -19.88 -22.73
N ARG A 378 7.11 -21.05 -22.55
CA ARG A 378 7.64 -22.16 -21.76
C ARG A 378 8.52 -23.12 -22.54
N ASP A 379 8.68 -22.95 -23.86
CA ASP A 379 9.47 -23.88 -24.66
C ASP A 379 10.94 -23.90 -24.18
N PRO A 380 11.47 -25.07 -23.77
CA PRO A 380 12.84 -25.19 -23.27
C PRO A 380 13.91 -24.68 -24.23
N ARG A 381 13.67 -24.72 -25.55
CA ARG A 381 14.63 -24.22 -26.54
C ARG A 381 14.77 -22.71 -26.46
N ILE A 382 13.71 -22.01 -26.07
CA ILE A 382 13.71 -20.56 -25.88
C ILE A 382 14.20 -20.20 -24.48
N THR A 383 13.74 -20.90 -23.43
CA THR A 383 14.10 -20.56 -22.04
C THR A 383 15.56 -20.91 -21.71
N ASN A 384 16.13 -21.94 -22.32
CA ASN A 384 17.54 -22.32 -22.17
C ASN A 384 18.49 -21.49 -23.05
N TRP A 385 17.96 -20.59 -23.89
CA TRP A 385 18.80 -19.71 -24.67
C TRP A 385 19.60 -18.77 -23.75
N LYS A 386 20.93 -18.73 -23.96
CA LYS A 386 21.86 -17.95 -23.13
C LYS A 386 21.42 -16.48 -22.93
N TYR A 387 20.82 -15.88 -23.95
CA TYR A 387 20.39 -14.47 -23.93
C TYR A 387 18.90 -14.27 -23.66
N TYR A 388 18.18 -15.34 -23.28
CA TYR A 388 16.76 -15.25 -22.94
C TYR A 388 16.47 -14.19 -21.87
N GLY A 389 17.31 -14.07 -20.84
CA GLY A 389 17.13 -13.03 -19.83
C GLY A 389 17.35 -11.59 -20.33
N SER A 390 18.21 -11.38 -21.33
CA SER A 390 18.34 -10.08 -22.02
C SER A 390 17.12 -9.79 -22.88
N PHE A 391 16.62 -10.79 -23.62
CA PHE A 391 15.38 -10.69 -24.39
C PHE A 391 14.16 -10.43 -23.50
N PHE A 392 14.02 -11.17 -22.41
CA PHE A 392 12.93 -11.02 -21.45
C PHE A 392 12.98 -9.64 -20.79
N SER A 393 14.15 -9.18 -20.32
CA SER A 393 14.31 -7.88 -19.67
C SER A 393 14.10 -6.68 -20.60
N THR A 394 14.83 -6.63 -21.71
CA THR A 394 14.89 -5.43 -22.57
C THR A 394 13.87 -5.50 -23.70
N GLY A 395 13.56 -6.71 -24.18
CA GLY A 395 12.51 -6.94 -25.18
C GLY A 395 11.15 -6.99 -24.52
N LEU A 396 10.83 -8.10 -23.84
CA LEU A 396 9.49 -8.32 -23.30
C LEU A 396 9.14 -7.31 -22.22
N LEU A 397 10.02 -6.99 -21.26
CA LEU A 397 9.76 -6.02 -20.18
C LEU A 397 10.14 -4.56 -20.52
N ARG A 398 10.74 -4.28 -21.70
CA ARG A 398 11.19 -2.93 -22.12
C ARG A 398 11.90 -2.14 -21.03
N ARG A 399 12.64 -2.84 -20.18
CA ARG A 399 13.56 -2.19 -19.27
C ARG A 399 14.77 -1.68 -20.04
N PRO A 400 15.48 -0.67 -19.51
CA PRO A 400 16.70 -0.19 -20.12
C PRO A 400 17.72 -1.32 -20.36
N PRO A 401 18.61 -1.18 -21.35
CA PRO A 401 19.68 -2.14 -21.56
C PRO A 401 20.60 -2.20 -20.32
N ARG A 402 21.19 -3.37 -20.11
CA ARG A 402 22.14 -3.64 -19.03
C ARG A 402 23.50 -4.00 -19.63
N GLU A 403 24.56 -3.67 -18.90
CA GLU A 403 25.93 -4.05 -19.23
C GLU A 403 26.51 -4.91 -18.12
N ILE A 404 27.48 -5.77 -18.48
CA ILE A 404 28.26 -6.54 -17.53
C ILE A 404 29.60 -5.82 -17.35
N VAL A 405 29.90 -5.45 -16.11
CA VAL A 405 31.05 -4.64 -15.74
C VAL A 405 31.96 -5.49 -14.86
N GLN A 406 33.27 -5.44 -15.11
CA GLN A 406 34.25 -6.02 -14.21
C GLN A 406 34.34 -5.18 -12.92
N VAL A 407 34.24 -5.86 -11.78
CA VAL A 407 34.39 -5.32 -10.42
C VAL A 407 35.56 -6.06 -9.77
N GLU A 408 36.15 -5.52 -8.70
CA GLU A 408 37.34 -6.09 -8.05
C GLU A 408 37.23 -7.61 -7.77
N ASP A 409 36.03 -8.10 -7.39
CA ASP A 409 35.77 -9.51 -7.06
C ASP A 409 34.93 -10.28 -8.10
N GLY A 410 34.88 -9.81 -9.36
CA GLY A 410 34.24 -10.55 -10.46
C GLY A 410 33.49 -9.66 -11.44
N LYS A 411 32.27 -10.05 -11.81
CA LYS A 411 31.44 -9.36 -12.80
C LYS A 411 30.12 -8.98 -12.19
N SER A 412 29.61 -7.79 -12.49
CA SER A 412 28.30 -7.34 -12.00
C SER A 412 27.50 -6.71 -13.13
N GLN A 413 26.19 -6.95 -13.12
CA GLN A 413 25.26 -6.27 -14.01
C GLN A 413 24.97 -4.85 -13.51
N LYS A 414 25.05 -3.88 -14.42
CA LYS A 414 24.64 -2.49 -14.18
C LYS A 414 23.72 -2.03 -15.30
N TRP A 415 22.93 -0.98 -15.04
CA TRP A 415 22.24 -0.31 -16.15
C TRP A 415 23.25 0.30 -17.10
N PHE A 416 22.95 0.28 -18.39
CA PHE A 416 23.80 0.87 -19.41
C PHE A 416 23.64 2.40 -19.49
N GLY A 417 24.75 3.09 -19.74
CA GLY A 417 24.75 4.54 -20.01
C GLY A 417 24.44 5.39 -18.76
N PRO A 418 23.62 6.45 -18.88
CA PRO A 418 23.40 7.43 -17.81
C PRO A 418 22.58 6.89 -16.63
N LEU A 419 22.01 5.69 -16.76
CA LEU A 419 21.21 5.04 -15.71
C LEU A 419 22.05 4.20 -14.75
N ARG A 420 23.36 4.09 -14.98
CA ARG A 420 24.30 3.39 -14.10
C ARG A 420 24.26 3.99 -12.69
N GLY A 421 24.21 3.14 -11.66
CA GLY A 421 24.07 3.58 -10.26
C GLY A 421 22.63 3.71 -9.78
N LEU A 422 21.64 3.61 -10.69
CA LEU A 422 20.21 3.64 -10.37
C LEU A 422 19.60 2.23 -10.29
N GLU A 423 20.41 1.21 -9.98
CA GLU A 423 19.96 -0.19 -9.95
C GLU A 423 18.86 -0.43 -8.90
N TYR A 424 18.83 0.36 -7.83
CA TYR A 424 17.80 0.31 -6.77
C TYR A 424 16.65 1.31 -6.98
N ASP A 425 16.59 2.03 -8.11
CA ASP A 425 15.50 2.97 -8.35
C ASP A 425 14.22 2.22 -8.78
N PRO A 426 13.10 2.32 -8.02
CA PRO A 426 11.85 1.62 -8.35
C PRO A 426 11.27 2.01 -9.72
N ARG A 427 11.64 3.17 -10.28
CA ARG A 427 11.20 3.66 -11.61
C ARG A 427 11.73 2.86 -12.76
N LEU A 428 12.78 2.07 -12.55
CA LEU A 428 13.36 1.21 -13.57
C LEU A 428 12.84 -0.24 -13.49
N HIS A 429 12.04 -0.56 -12.46
CA HIS A 429 11.50 -1.92 -12.24
C HIS A 429 9.97 -1.99 -12.37
N SER A 430 9.24 -0.89 -12.22
CA SER A 430 7.79 -0.82 -12.43
C SER A 430 7.38 0.49 -13.12
N ASN A 431 6.48 0.39 -14.10
CA ASN A 431 5.90 1.53 -14.82
C ASN A 431 4.61 2.08 -14.18
N PHE A 432 4.01 1.32 -13.25
CA PHE A 432 2.76 1.69 -12.58
C PHE A 432 2.96 2.94 -11.74
N ARG A 433 2.26 4.05 -12.04
CA ARG A 433 2.44 5.32 -11.32
C ARG A 433 1.12 6.04 -11.12
N ILE A 434 1.01 6.71 -9.97
CA ILE A 434 -0.11 7.59 -9.62
C ILE A 434 0.50 8.96 -9.33
N LEU A 435 0.08 10.00 -10.05
CA LEU A 435 0.71 11.33 -9.98
C LEU A 435 0.67 11.88 -8.55
N THR A 436 -0.46 11.76 -7.86
CA THR A 436 -0.61 12.22 -6.47
C THR A 436 0.28 11.50 -5.48
N ARG A 437 0.78 10.29 -5.81
CA ARG A 437 1.75 9.54 -5.00
C ARG A 437 3.20 9.82 -5.38
N ASP A 438 3.47 9.96 -6.68
CA ASP A 438 4.83 9.89 -7.23
C ASP A 438 5.47 11.26 -7.57
N LEU A 439 4.69 12.34 -7.62
CA LEU A 439 5.23 13.66 -7.97
C LEU A 439 6.22 14.14 -6.89
N ARG A 440 7.49 14.34 -7.28
CA ARG A 440 8.53 14.86 -6.39
C ARG A 440 8.44 16.37 -6.29
N LEU A 441 8.73 16.90 -5.10
CA LEU A 441 8.79 18.33 -4.89
C LEU A 441 10.06 18.82 -5.60
N GLY A 442 9.89 19.58 -6.68
CA GLY A 442 11.01 20.23 -7.34
C GLY A 442 11.67 21.14 -6.32
N THR A 443 12.91 20.85 -5.92
CA THR A 443 13.74 21.86 -5.29
C THR A 443 13.78 23.02 -6.28
N ALA A 444 13.42 24.21 -5.83
CA ALA A 444 13.41 25.42 -6.64
C ALA A 444 14.86 25.89 -6.95
N ASP A 445 15.74 24.96 -7.32
CA ASP A 445 17.04 25.20 -7.91
C ASP A 445 16.99 24.72 -9.37
N ASN A 446 16.52 25.62 -10.23
CA ASN A 446 16.75 25.57 -11.66
C ASN A 446 18.27 25.61 -11.95
N SER A 447 18.99 24.48 -11.93
CA SER A 447 20.28 24.34 -12.65
C SER A 447 20.91 22.93 -12.75
N SER A 448 20.27 21.81 -12.38
CA SER A 448 20.93 20.49 -12.47
C SER A 448 20.13 19.43 -13.22
N LEU A 449 19.85 19.72 -14.50
CA LEU A 449 19.80 18.67 -15.55
C LEU A 449 21.23 18.23 -15.93
N ALA A 450 22.01 17.85 -14.92
CA ALA A 450 23.27 17.13 -15.07
C ALA A 450 23.23 15.94 -14.08
N PRO A 451 23.48 14.71 -14.54
CA PRO A 451 23.55 13.55 -13.65
C PRO A 451 24.82 13.70 -12.83
N ASN A 452 24.71 14.27 -11.63
CA ASN A 452 25.79 14.18 -10.65
C ASN A 452 25.83 12.74 -10.14
N SER A 453 26.67 11.95 -10.82
CA SER A 453 26.88 10.51 -10.69
C SER A 453 27.52 10.05 -9.37
N ASN A 454 27.41 10.81 -8.28
CA ASN A 454 28.08 10.49 -7.02
C ASN A 454 27.16 10.53 -5.78
N THR A 455 25.84 10.60 -5.92
CA THR A 455 24.95 10.36 -4.78
C THR A 455 24.68 8.86 -4.65
N SER A 456 25.65 8.15 -4.07
CA SER A 456 25.39 6.87 -3.40
C SER A 456 24.22 7.07 -2.43
N PRO A 457 23.38 6.04 -2.17
CA PRO A 457 22.32 6.12 -1.16
C PRO A 457 22.84 6.55 0.23
N GLU A 458 24.14 6.34 0.50
CA GLU A 458 24.83 6.80 1.71
C GLU A 458 24.93 8.32 1.86
N LEU A 459 24.86 9.11 0.78
CA LEU A 459 25.02 10.57 0.85
C LEU A 459 23.72 11.33 1.12
N ALA A 460 22.56 10.66 1.11
CA ALA A 460 21.30 11.23 1.61
C ALA A 460 21.20 11.18 3.15
N ILE A 461 22.14 10.50 3.82
CA ILE A 461 22.18 10.33 5.29
C ILE A 461 22.81 11.53 6.00
N ASN A 462 23.33 12.52 5.25
CA ASN A 462 24.03 13.69 5.81
C ASN A 462 23.21 14.99 5.82
N SER A 463 21.91 14.98 5.50
CA SER A 463 21.04 16.07 5.94
C SER A 463 20.88 15.98 7.46
N SER A 464 21.27 17.02 8.20
CA SER A 464 21.12 17.05 9.66
C SER A 464 19.65 16.99 10.12
N ASP A 465 18.72 17.20 9.19
CA ASP A 465 17.29 17.14 9.43
C ASP A 465 16.73 15.74 9.17
N LYS A 466 16.49 14.98 10.26
CA LYS A 466 15.80 13.68 10.25
C LYS A 466 14.45 13.71 9.52
N VAL A 467 13.79 14.88 9.53
CA VAL A 467 12.51 15.17 8.87
C VAL A 467 12.62 15.02 7.35
N GLU A 468 13.70 15.53 6.76
CA GLU A 468 13.94 15.48 5.31
C GLU A 468 14.31 14.06 4.87
N GLN A 469 15.05 13.32 5.70
CA GLN A 469 15.39 11.91 5.48
C GLN A 469 14.15 11.00 5.53
N GLU A 470 13.27 11.18 6.53
CA GLU A 470 12.01 10.43 6.61
C GLU A 470 11.10 10.71 5.40
N ALA A 471 11.00 11.97 4.97
CA ALA A 471 10.26 12.35 3.77
C ALA A 471 10.86 11.78 2.47
N LEU A 472 12.20 11.72 2.36
CA LEU A 472 12.91 11.10 1.23
C LEU A 472 12.69 9.59 1.17
N LEU A 473 12.69 8.90 2.32
CA LEU A 473 12.39 7.47 2.42
C LEU A 473 10.96 7.17 1.93
N TRP A 474 9.99 8.01 2.28
CA TRP A 474 8.60 7.86 1.82
C TRP A 474 8.42 8.04 0.31
N ASN A 475 9.26 8.86 -0.32
CA ASN A 475 9.29 9.10 -1.77
C ASN A 475 10.00 8.00 -2.59
N SER A 476 10.52 6.94 -1.95
CA SER A 476 11.47 6.00 -2.57
C SER A 476 10.89 4.69 -3.10
N ASN A 477 9.59 4.38 -2.89
CA ASN A 477 9.02 3.06 -3.21
C ASN A 477 8.21 2.94 -4.51
N GLY A 478 7.97 4.03 -5.25
CA GLY A 478 7.26 4.05 -6.55
C GLY A 478 5.81 3.56 -6.49
N ALA A 479 4.84 4.44 -6.72
CA ALA A 479 3.40 4.21 -6.54
C ALA A 479 2.96 3.75 -5.14
N ALA A 480 3.86 3.81 -4.15
CA ALA A 480 3.53 3.65 -2.75
C ALA A 480 2.61 4.79 -2.29
N TRP A 481 1.68 4.49 -1.38
CA TRP A 481 0.90 5.51 -0.69
C TRP A 481 1.83 6.55 -0.08
N ASN A 482 1.64 7.81 -0.47
CA ASN A 482 2.55 8.86 -0.13
C ASN A 482 1.81 10.11 0.33
N ALA A 483 1.83 10.35 1.64
CA ALA A 483 1.28 11.55 2.25
C ALA A 483 2.18 12.79 2.07
N HIS A 484 3.36 12.63 1.49
CA HIS A 484 4.42 13.64 1.40
C HIS A 484 4.90 13.82 -0.04
N SER A 485 4.07 13.48 -1.02
CA SER A 485 4.32 13.88 -2.41
C SER A 485 4.23 15.41 -2.53
N ALA A 486 4.72 15.94 -3.65
CA ALA A 486 4.61 17.37 -3.95
C ALA A 486 3.15 17.86 -3.91
N ILE A 487 2.22 17.05 -4.44
CA ILE A 487 0.80 17.37 -4.44
C ILE A 487 0.25 17.31 -3.02
N ALA A 488 0.49 16.21 -2.31
CA ALA A 488 -0.03 16.02 -0.96
C ALA A 488 0.43 17.13 0.00
N MET A 489 1.71 17.53 -0.06
CA MET A 489 2.24 18.62 0.76
C MET A 489 1.60 19.97 0.43
N ARG A 490 1.46 20.32 -0.85
CA ARG A 490 0.84 21.58 -1.27
C ARG A 490 -0.65 21.64 -0.96
N VAL A 491 -1.35 20.53 -1.13
CA VAL A 491 -2.76 20.41 -0.77
C VAL A 491 -2.93 20.50 0.74
N ALA A 492 -2.09 19.82 1.53
CA ALA A 492 -2.11 19.92 2.98
C ALA A 492 -1.85 21.36 3.46
N GLU A 493 -0.89 22.07 2.86
CA GLU A 493 -0.61 23.49 3.13
C GLU A 493 -1.84 24.37 2.83
N ALA A 494 -2.45 24.19 1.65
CA ALA A 494 -3.64 24.93 1.23
C ALA A 494 -4.85 24.66 2.15
N LEU A 495 -5.09 23.40 2.51
CA LEU A 495 -6.16 22.98 3.41
C LEU A 495 -5.96 23.53 4.83
N ARG A 496 -4.73 23.49 5.36
CA ARG A 496 -4.41 24.08 6.66
C ARG A 496 -4.61 25.59 6.67
N GLY A 497 -4.21 26.29 5.60
CA GLY A 497 -4.49 27.71 5.42
C GLY A 497 -5.99 28.01 5.37
N ALA A 498 -6.76 27.20 4.63
CA ALA A 498 -8.21 27.34 4.51
C ALA A 498 -8.97 27.04 5.81
N ALA A 499 -8.45 26.12 6.65
CA ALA A 499 -9.04 25.74 7.92
C ALA A 499 -9.07 26.88 8.95
N GLY A 500 -8.28 27.94 8.76
CA GLY A 500 -8.50 29.23 9.43
C GLY A 500 -8.05 29.31 10.89
N ILE A 501 -7.22 28.37 11.38
CA ILE A 501 -6.59 28.52 12.70
C ILE A 501 -5.39 29.49 12.58
N GLU A 502 -5.69 30.78 12.37
CA GLU A 502 -4.71 31.82 12.65
C GLU A 502 -4.59 31.96 14.16
N MET A 503 -3.65 31.25 14.79
CA MET A 503 -3.22 31.66 16.13
C MET A 503 -2.76 33.12 16.02
N PRO A 504 -3.35 34.06 16.78
CA PRO A 504 -2.96 35.46 16.67
C PRO A 504 -1.46 35.57 16.86
N LYS A 505 -0.77 36.20 15.90
CA LYS A 505 0.68 36.32 15.90
C LYS A 505 1.14 36.80 17.28
N ARG A 506 2.24 36.24 17.81
CA ARG A 506 2.78 36.60 19.14
C ARG A 506 2.96 38.12 19.28
N SER A 507 3.31 38.81 18.19
CA SER A 507 3.39 40.27 18.13
C SER A 507 2.06 40.97 18.38
N THR A 508 0.95 40.48 17.84
CA THR A 508 -0.40 41.02 18.05
C THR A 508 -0.82 40.89 19.51
N LEU A 509 -0.58 39.73 20.12
CA LEU A 509 -0.82 39.50 21.55
C LEU A 509 0.02 40.43 22.43
N LEU A 510 1.32 40.56 22.14
CA LEU A 510 2.22 41.45 22.85
C LEU A 510 1.82 42.93 22.70
N TRP A 511 1.37 43.34 21.52
CA TRP A 511 0.94 44.72 21.27
C TRP A 511 -0.39 45.03 21.96
N LEU A 512 -1.37 44.12 21.94
CA LEU A 512 -2.62 44.26 22.69
C LEU A 512 -2.37 44.33 24.20
N LEU A 513 -1.53 43.44 24.73
CA LEU A 513 -1.18 43.43 26.15
C LEU A 513 -0.40 44.69 26.54
N GLY A 514 0.56 45.11 25.72
CA GLY A 514 1.34 46.34 25.92
C GLY A 514 0.46 47.58 25.88
N GLY A 515 -0.43 47.68 24.88
CA GLY A 515 -1.40 48.77 24.75
C GLY A 515 -2.36 48.84 25.94
N TYR A 516 -2.84 47.68 26.41
CA TYR A 516 -3.66 47.59 27.62
C TYR A 516 -2.91 48.09 28.86
N LEU A 517 -1.66 47.68 29.06
CA LEU A 517 -0.85 48.10 30.20
C LEU A 517 -0.57 49.62 30.17
N VAL A 518 -0.29 50.17 28.99
CA VAL A 518 -0.11 51.62 28.78
C VAL A 518 -1.41 52.37 29.07
N CYS A 519 -2.56 51.86 28.64
CA CYS A 519 -3.85 52.47 28.95
C CYS A 519 -4.14 52.44 30.46
N LEU A 520 -3.85 51.30 31.12
CA LEU A 520 -4.19 51.07 32.52
C LEU A 520 -3.28 51.79 33.51
N VAL A 521 -1.98 51.94 33.20
CA VAL A 521 -1.00 52.52 34.13
C VAL A 521 -0.70 53.99 33.82
N PRO A 522 0.10 54.34 32.79
CA PRO A 522 0.49 55.74 32.57
C PRO A 522 -0.66 56.62 32.10
N VAL A 523 -1.53 56.16 31.18
CA VAL A 523 -2.62 56.98 30.65
C VAL A 523 -3.70 57.19 31.71
N ASN A 524 -4.13 56.12 32.38
CA ASN A 524 -5.10 56.20 33.48
C ASN A 524 -4.61 57.15 34.58
N TRP A 525 -3.37 57.00 35.05
CA TRP A 525 -2.80 57.89 36.07
C TRP A 525 -2.72 59.34 35.60
N LEU A 526 -2.27 59.59 34.36
CA LEU A 526 -2.11 60.94 33.83
C LEU A 526 -3.46 61.67 33.74
N VAL A 527 -4.50 61.00 33.22
CA VAL A 527 -5.86 61.56 33.09
C VAL A 527 -6.41 61.95 34.47
N PHE A 528 -6.36 61.05 35.45
CA PHE A 528 -6.89 61.32 36.79
C PHE A 528 -6.03 62.29 37.62
N LYS A 529 -4.73 62.40 37.29
CA LYS A 529 -3.85 63.44 37.84
C LYS A 529 -4.21 64.83 37.32
N ILE A 530 -4.51 64.97 36.02
CA ILE A 530 -4.93 66.26 35.42
C ILE A 530 -6.29 66.69 35.97
N ILE A 531 -7.20 65.74 36.22
CA ILE A 531 -8.54 65.98 36.78
C ILE A 531 -8.48 66.26 38.31
N GLY A 532 -7.34 66.04 38.96
CA GLY A 532 -7.14 66.31 40.39
C GLY A 532 -7.86 65.33 41.33
N ARG A 533 -8.33 64.19 40.83
CA ARG A 533 -9.09 63.19 41.60
C ARG A 533 -8.55 61.77 41.35
N LEU A 534 -7.40 61.45 41.96
CA LEU A 534 -6.72 60.17 41.77
C LEU A 534 -7.53 58.95 42.23
N GLU A 535 -8.47 59.12 43.15
CA GLU A 535 -9.29 58.02 43.68
C GLU A 535 -10.17 57.36 42.61
N TRP A 536 -10.53 58.10 41.56
CA TRP A 536 -11.38 57.61 40.45
C TRP A 536 -10.64 56.62 39.53
N ALA A 537 -9.31 56.57 39.59
CA ALA A 537 -8.51 55.61 38.82
C ALA A 537 -8.83 54.14 39.19
N TRP A 538 -9.23 53.90 40.46
CA TRP A 538 -9.66 52.58 40.93
C TRP A 538 -10.98 52.13 40.32
N LEU A 539 -11.89 53.06 40.01
CA LEU A 539 -13.17 52.77 39.34
C LEU A 539 -12.98 52.62 37.81
N ALA A 540 -12.00 53.31 37.23
CA ALA A 540 -11.69 53.21 35.81
C ALA A 540 -11.00 51.88 35.43
N ALA A 541 -10.21 51.30 36.34
CA ALA A 541 -9.53 50.03 36.11
C ALA A 541 -10.48 48.86 35.69
N PRO A 542 -11.59 48.58 36.40
CA PRO A 542 -12.52 47.52 35.97
C PRO A 542 -13.24 47.85 34.66
N MET A 543 -13.55 49.12 34.37
CA MET A 543 -14.11 49.55 33.07
C MET A 543 -13.13 49.30 31.93
N LEU A 544 -11.85 49.66 32.11
CA LEU A 544 -10.79 49.40 31.13
C LEU A 544 -10.54 47.90 30.94
N ALA A 545 -10.64 47.10 32.00
CA ALA A 545 -10.55 45.64 31.91
C ALA A 545 -11.69 45.06 31.05
N ILE A 546 -12.94 45.50 31.27
CA ILE A 546 -14.10 45.07 30.45
C ILE A 546 -13.90 45.46 28.98
N ILE A 547 -13.49 46.70 28.71
CA ILE A 547 -13.19 47.17 27.34
C ILE A 547 -12.07 46.34 26.71
N GLY A 548 -11.01 46.06 27.47
CA GLY A 548 -9.89 45.22 27.05
C GLY A 548 -10.36 43.82 26.65
N VAL A 549 -11.22 43.17 27.44
CA VAL A 549 -11.81 41.87 27.11
C VAL A 549 -12.65 41.95 25.83
N VAL A 550 -13.46 42.99 25.65
CA VAL A 550 -14.27 43.17 24.43
C VAL A 550 -13.39 43.38 23.19
N VAL A 551 -12.31 44.15 23.31
CA VAL A 551 -11.36 44.38 22.21
C VAL A 551 -10.60 43.10 21.88
N VAL A 552 -10.08 42.38 22.88
CA VAL A 552 -9.36 41.13 22.67
C VAL A 552 -10.27 40.07 22.06
N THR A 553 -11.51 39.92 22.52
CA THR A 553 -12.45 38.95 21.95
C THR A 553 -12.82 39.27 20.50
N LYS A 554 -13.01 40.56 20.14
CA LYS A 554 -13.24 40.98 18.75
C LYS A 554 -12.00 40.81 17.87
N VAL A 555 -10.81 41.17 18.36
CA VAL A 555 -9.56 41.09 17.57
C VAL A 555 -9.10 39.64 17.42
N ALA A 556 -9.29 38.80 18.44
CA ALA A 556 -8.95 37.40 18.40
C ALA A 556 -9.83 36.57 17.46
N ARG A 557 -10.90 37.17 16.87
CA ARG A 557 -11.93 36.46 16.10
C ARG A 557 -12.26 35.12 16.76
N LEU A 558 -12.47 35.18 18.08
CA LEU A 558 -12.80 34.01 18.87
C LEU A 558 -14.22 33.63 18.41
N ASP A 559 -14.30 32.79 17.39
CA ASP A 559 -15.51 32.08 17.03
C ASP A 559 -15.85 31.19 18.23
N ILE A 560 -16.56 31.77 19.20
CA ILE A 560 -17.08 31.09 20.40
C ILE A 560 -18.20 30.10 20.01
N GLY A 561 -18.46 29.91 18.71
CA GLY A 561 -19.35 28.89 18.19
C GLY A 561 -18.73 27.49 18.22
N PHE A 562 -19.59 26.47 18.33
CA PHE A 562 -19.23 25.08 18.03
C PHE A 562 -18.93 24.92 16.54
N ALA A 563 -17.79 25.43 16.09
CA ALA A 563 -17.37 25.39 14.71
C ALA A 563 -16.89 23.98 14.38
N ARG A 564 -17.60 23.33 13.45
CA ARG A 564 -17.15 22.12 12.75
C ARG A 564 -17.03 22.49 11.29
N ARG A 565 -15.89 22.20 10.67
CA ARG A 565 -15.65 22.53 9.27
C ARG A 565 -14.94 21.36 8.59
N GLY A 566 -15.49 20.94 7.46
CA GLY A 566 -14.81 20.07 6.50
C GLY A 566 -14.43 20.89 5.29
N THR A 567 -13.18 20.82 4.86
CA THR A 567 -12.72 21.35 3.56
C THR A 567 -12.01 20.25 2.82
N GLU A 568 -12.29 20.13 1.52
CA GLU A 568 -11.77 19.06 0.69
C GLU A 568 -11.14 19.64 -0.59
N ILE A 569 -10.04 19.04 -1.02
CA ILE A 569 -9.44 19.25 -2.33
C ILE A 569 -9.26 17.87 -2.95
N ALA A 570 -9.79 17.68 -4.15
CA ALA A 570 -9.68 16.42 -4.89
C ALA A 570 -8.92 16.61 -6.21
N VAL A 571 -8.15 15.60 -6.57
CA VAL A 571 -7.36 15.50 -7.81
C VAL A 571 -7.86 14.29 -8.58
N LEU A 572 -8.34 14.50 -9.80
CA LEU A 572 -8.84 13.43 -10.68
C LEU A 572 -7.81 13.14 -11.78
N GLU A 573 -7.30 11.91 -11.82
CA GLU A 573 -6.38 11.40 -12.84
C GLU A 573 -7.12 10.52 -13.84
N ILE A 574 -6.95 10.79 -15.14
CA ILE A 574 -7.64 10.09 -16.24
C ILE A 574 -6.58 9.56 -17.22
N GLN A 575 -6.83 8.37 -17.80
CA GLN A 575 -5.94 7.73 -18.79
C GLN A 575 -6.64 7.64 -20.16
N GLY A 576 -6.50 8.69 -20.98
CA GLY A 576 -7.05 8.72 -22.35
C GLY A 576 -8.56 8.46 -22.40
N SER A 577 -8.96 7.49 -23.22
CA SER A 577 -10.36 7.07 -23.40
C SER A 577 -10.83 6.01 -22.38
N HIS A 578 -10.02 5.64 -21.39
CA HIS A 578 -10.42 4.67 -20.36
C HIS A 578 -11.62 5.20 -19.57
N PRO A 579 -12.73 4.46 -19.44
CA PRO A 579 -13.98 4.95 -18.84
C PRO A 579 -13.95 4.98 -17.30
N ARG A 580 -12.77 4.97 -16.68
CA ARG A 580 -12.59 5.10 -15.24
C ARG A 580 -11.42 6.04 -14.94
N ALA A 581 -11.48 6.65 -13.78
CA ALA A 581 -10.50 7.62 -13.31
C ALA A 581 -10.11 7.34 -11.86
N HIS A 582 -8.92 7.78 -11.48
CA HIS A 582 -8.41 7.68 -10.12
C HIS A 582 -8.63 9.03 -9.44
N LEU A 583 -9.48 9.05 -8.43
CA LEU A 583 -9.80 10.21 -7.63
C LEU A 583 -8.98 10.16 -6.33
N THR A 584 -8.13 11.15 -6.13
CA THR A 584 -7.45 11.36 -4.85
C THR A 584 -8.08 12.53 -4.13
N SER A 585 -8.69 12.29 -2.96
CA SER A 585 -9.30 13.31 -2.12
C SER A 585 -8.47 13.57 -0.86
N TYR A 586 -8.17 14.84 -0.61
CA TYR A 586 -7.58 15.30 0.64
C TYR A 586 -8.59 16.13 1.41
N MET A 587 -8.84 15.75 2.66
CA MET A 587 -9.84 16.41 3.50
C MET A 587 -9.21 16.93 4.80
N ALA A 588 -9.58 18.15 5.19
CA ALA A 588 -9.29 18.72 6.49
C ALA A 588 -10.56 18.81 7.33
N LEU A 589 -10.51 18.19 8.51
CA LEU A 589 -11.59 18.22 9.49
C LEU A 589 -11.14 19.06 10.69
N TYR A 590 -11.85 20.17 10.91
CA TYR A 590 -11.68 21.03 12.08
C TYR A 590 -12.89 20.92 13.01
N THR A 591 -12.62 20.93 14.32
CA THR A 591 -13.66 21.04 15.35
C THR A 591 -13.19 21.83 16.57
N SER A 592 -14.04 22.68 17.13
CA SER A 592 -13.75 23.39 18.38
C SER A 592 -13.83 22.50 19.62
N LEU A 593 -14.62 21.42 19.58
CA LEU A 593 -14.69 20.38 20.62
C LEU A 593 -14.24 19.03 20.10
N ARG A 594 -13.63 18.21 20.96
CA ARG A 594 -13.27 16.82 20.61
C ARG A 594 -14.49 16.10 20.00
N THR A 595 -14.35 15.67 18.76
CA THR A 595 -15.43 15.03 18.00
C THR A 595 -14.89 13.80 17.28
N ASN A 596 -15.65 12.72 17.32
CA ASN A 596 -15.34 11.50 16.58
C ASN A 596 -16.15 11.53 15.27
N TYR A 597 -15.47 11.35 14.16
CA TYR A 597 -16.08 11.21 12.83
C TYR A 597 -15.99 9.76 12.37
N SER A 598 -16.94 9.36 11.53
CA SER A 598 -16.88 8.16 10.69
C SER A 598 -16.80 8.60 9.24
N ILE A 599 -15.99 7.93 8.44
CA ILE A 599 -15.85 8.21 7.00
C ILE A 599 -16.30 6.97 6.25
N ASP A 600 -17.26 7.13 5.35
CA ASP A 600 -17.82 6.06 4.56
C ASP A 600 -17.39 6.21 3.10
N LEU A 601 -16.83 5.15 2.52
CA LEU A 601 -16.39 5.05 1.12
C LEU A 601 -16.93 3.75 0.52
N PRO A 602 -17.10 3.64 -0.81
CA PRO A 602 -17.41 2.36 -1.45
C PRO A 602 -16.31 1.33 -1.19
N GLU A 603 -16.66 0.05 -1.04
CA GLU A 603 -15.67 -1.00 -0.72
C GLU A 603 -14.66 -1.20 -1.86
N ASP A 604 -15.16 -1.33 -3.07
CA ASP A 604 -14.35 -1.70 -4.22
C ASP A 604 -13.62 -0.47 -4.78
N GLY A 605 -12.29 -0.57 -4.80
CA GLY A 605 -11.45 0.47 -5.39
C GLY A 605 -11.24 1.69 -4.50
N SER A 606 -11.55 1.65 -3.20
CA SER A 606 -11.29 2.76 -2.26
C SER A 606 -10.25 2.44 -1.20
N ALA A 607 -9.49 3.43 -0.80
CA ALA A 607 -8.53 3.36 0.30
C ALA A 607 -8.50 4.69 1.06
N VAL A 608 -8.36 4.66 2.38
CA VAL A 608 -8.30 5.89 3.20
C VAL A 608 -7.37 5.73 4.38
N LEU A 609 -6.55 6.75 4.63
CA LEU A 609 -5.72 6.88 5.83
C LEU A 609 -5.67 8.34 6.29
N PRO A 610 -5.46 8.59 7.59
CA PRO A 610 -5.01 9.87 8.08
C PRO A 610 -3.76 10.33 7.31
N LEU A 611 -3.75 11.60 6.91
CA LEU A 611 -2.59 12.21 6.30
C LEU A 611 -1.65 12.65 7.42
N GLY A 612 -0.55 11.92 7.58
CA GLY A 612 0.50 12.23 8.55
C GLY A 612 1.18 13.58 8.31
N SER A 613 1.85 14.09 9.34
CA SER A 613 2.62 15.33 9.30
C SER A 613 3.97 15.12 9.95
N VAL A 614 5.05 15.46 9.26
CA VAL A 614 6.40 15.31 9.83
C VAL A 614 6.63 16.22 11.06
N ASP A 615 5.92 17.35 11.16
CA ASP A 615 5.98 18.20 12.36
C ASP A 615 5.47 17.51 13.64
N ARG A 616 4.64 16.46 13.53
CA ARG A 616 4.13 15.72 14.69
C ARG A 616 5.18 14.79 15.29
N THR A 617 6.12 14.25 14.50
CA THR A 617 7.15 13.32 15.02
C THR A 617 8.14 13.99 15.98
N GLN A 618 8.27 15.32 15.97
CA GLN A 618 9.11 16.03 16.95
C GLN A 618 8.48 16.14 18.35
N ARG A 619 7.15 15.97 18.50
CA ARG A 619 6.47 16.00 19.81
C ARG A 619 6.27 14.59 20.39
N ARG A 620 7.32 13.76 20.35
CA ARG A 620 7.43 12.41 20.96
C ARG A 620 7.45 12.44 22.50
N THR A 621 6.62 13.25 23.14
CA THR A 621 6.34 13.14 24.58
C THR A 621 5.19 12.17 24.76
N MET A 622 5.50 10.89 24.98
CA MET A 622 4.59 9.81 25.43
C MET A 622 3.12 10.03 25.07
N SER A 623 2.78 10.07 23.77
CA SER A 623 1.38 10.14 23.35
C SER A 623 0.74 8.75 23.53
N ASN A 624 -0.52 8.73 23.95
CA ASN A 624 -1.32 7.51 23.90
C ASN A 624 -1.53 7.16 22.41
N VAL A 625 -0.90 6.08 21.95
CA VAL A 625 -1.13 5.53 20.61
C VAL A 625 -2.63 5.30 20.43
N GLN A 626 -3.21 5.92 19.41
CA GLN A 626 -4.62 5.74 19.10
C GLN A 626 -4.78 4.54 18.15
N THR A 627 -5.85 3.77 18.33
CA THR A 627 -6.22 2.72 17.37
C THR A 627 -7.46 3.16 16.61
N MET A 628 -7.29 3.27 15.31
CA MET A 628 -8.34 3.50 14.34
C MET A 628 -8.76 2.15 13.74
N ARG A 629 -10.03 2.01 13.38
CA ARG A 629 -10.55 0.82 12.70
C ARG A 629 -10.99 1.16 11.29
N THR A 630 -10.63 0.29 10.36
CA THR A 630 -11.13 0.30 8.99
C THR A 630 -12.01 -0.93 8.81
N ASN A 631 -13.33 -0.72 8.79
CA ASN A 631 -14.31 -1.79 8.67
C ASN A 631 -14.70 -1.97 7.20
N TYR A 632 -14.61 -3.20 6.71
CA TYR A 632 -15.05 -3.59 5.37
C TYR A 632 -16.37 -4.34 5.44
N GLY A 633 -17.30 -4.04 4.54
CA GLY A 633 -18.57 -4.75 4.43
C GLY A 633 -19.21 -4.60 3.05
N SER A 634 -19.64 -5.72 2.46
CA SER A 634 -20.16 -5.80 1.09
C SER A 634 -21.36 -4.90 0.81
N THR A 635 -22.11 -4.51 1.85
CA THR A 635 -23.23 -3.55 1.77
C THR A 635 -22.91 -2.19 2.38
N ASP A 636 -21.93 -2.15 3.28
CA ASP A 636 -21.68 -1.01 4.18
C ASP A 636 -20.47 -0.17 3.71
N GLY A 637 -19.73 -0.64 2.70
CA GLY A 637 -18.55 0.02 2.16
C GLY A 637 -17.29 -0.17 3.03
N VAL A 638 -16.31 0.72 2.84
CA VAL A 638 -15.21 0.96 3.77
C VAL A 638 -15.65 2.05 4.75
N ARG A 639 -15.76 1.71 6.04
CA ARG A 639 -16.01 2.67 7.12
C ARG A 639 -14.77 2.85 7.98
N LEU A 640 -14.26 4.07 8.04
CA LEU A 640 -13.17 4.45 8.94
C LEU A 640 -13.71 5.04 10.24
N GLU A 641 -13.44 4.42 11.39
CA GLU A 641 -13.91 4.90 12.69
C GLU A 641 -13.06 4.43 13.89
N PRO A 642 -13.04 5.18 15.01
CA PRO A 642 -13.37 6.59 15.08
C PRO A 642 -12.20 7.44 14.58
N MET A 643 -12.46 8.36 13.66
CA MET A 643 -11.52 9.44 13.36
C MET A 643 -11.69 10.54 14.40
N THR A 644 -10.82 10.56 15.42
CA THR A 644 -10.92 11.51 16.53
C THR A 644 -10.21 12.81 16.17
N VAL A 645 -10.95 13.90 16.05
CA VAL A 645 -10.39 15.25 15.93
C VAL A 645 -10.42 15.90 17.30
N LEU A 646 -9.25 16.31 17.82
CA LEU A 646 -9.14 16.97 19.12
C LEU A 646 -9.73 18.40 19.10
N SER A 647 -9.96 18.96 20.28
CA SER A 647 -10.49 20.31 20.43
C SER A 647 -9.50 21.34 19.88
N ASN A 648 -9.98 22.22 19.00
CA ASN A 648 -9.19 23.28 18.35
C ASN A 648 -7.99 22.75 17.53
N THR A 649 -8.12 21.55 16.98
CA THR A 649 -7.13 20.97 16.05
C THR A 649 -7.76 20.68 14.71
N THR A 650 -6.92 20.58 13.68
CA THR A 650 -7.31 20.11 12.36
C THR A 650 -6.64 18.77 12.10
N GLU A 651 -7.42 17.75 11.76
CA GLU A 651 -6.90 16.50 11.23
C GLU A 651 -7.03 16.47 9.72
N LEU A 652 -6.05 15.85 9.06
CA LEU A 652 -6.04 15.69 7.62
C LEU A 652 -6.24 14.21 7.25
N LEU A 653 -6.90 13.97 6.14
CA LEU A 653 -7.20 12.66 5.59
C LEU A 653 -6.78 12.62 4.13
N HIS A 654 -6.32 11.45 3.70
CA HIS A 654 -6.04 11.13 2.32
C HIS A 654 -6.88 9.91 1.97
N ALA A 655 -7.75 10.07 0.98
CA ALA A 655 -8.57 9.01 0.42
C ALA A 655 -8.28 8.88 -1.07
N GLU A 656 -8.33 7.67 -1.58
CA GLU A 656 -8.22 7.36 -3.00
C GLU A 656 -9.37 6.46 -3.42
N GLN A 657 -9.89 6.68 -4.62
CA GLN A 657 -11.00 5.90 -5.16
C GLN A 657 -10.87 5.75 -6.67
N MET A 658 -11.19 4.56 -7.20
CA MET A 658 -11.47 4.37 -8.62
C MET A 658 -12.93 4.70 -8.92
N VAL A 659 -13.18 5.75 -9.70
CA VAL A 659 -14.52 6.23 -10.05
C VAL A 659 -14.82 6.01 -11.53
N ASP A 660 -16.09 5.72 -11.84
CA ASP A 660 -16.54 5.61 -13.22
C ASP A 660 -16.62 7.00 -13.86
N LEU A 661 -16.08 7.12 -15.07
CA LEU A 661 -16.12 8.33 -15.88
C LEU A 661 -16.59 7.95 -17.30
N PRO A 662 -17.90 7.77 -17.50
CA PRO A 662 -18.44 7.33 -18.78
C PRO A 662 -18.24 8.42 -19.84
N GLY A 663 -17.34 8.17 -20.80
CA GLY A 663 -17.03 9.06 -21.92
C GLY A 663 -15.70 9.80 -21.74
N GLY A 664 -14.59 9.06 -21.67
CA GLY A 664 -13.24 9.58 -21.47
C GLY A 664 -12.84 10.76 -22.38
N LEU A 665 -11.72 11.40 -22.06
CA LEU A 665 -11.29 12.60 -22.79
C LEU A 665 -10.63 12.24 -24.12
N GLU A 666 -11.32 12.49 -25.23
CA GLU A 666 -10.74 12.42 -26.57
C GLU A 666 -10.24 13.80 -27.00
N TYR A 667 -8.95 13.89 -27.33
CA TYR A 667 -8.36 15.08 -27.91
C TYR A 667 -8.32 14.92 -29.43
N HIS A 668 -9.13 15.69 -30.14
CA HIS A 668 -9.01 15.81 -31.60
C HIS A 668 -8.03 16.93 -31.92
N THR A 669 -6.87 16.60 -32.47
CA THR A 669 -6.06 17.58 -33.21
C THR A 669 -6.56 17.60 -34.65
N GLU A 670 -7.17 18.70 -35.08
CA GLU A 670 -7.43 18.89 -36.52
C GLU A 670 -6.12 18.80 -37.31
N PRO A 671 -6.12 18.14 -38.48
CA PRO A 671 -4.91 17.82 -39.25
C PRO A 671 -4.19 19.03 -39.84
#